data_AF-H0EHD1-F1
#
_entry.id   AF-H0EHD1-F1
#
_cell.length_a   1.000
_cell.length_b   1.000
_cell.length_c   1.000
_cell.angle_alpha   90.00
_cell.angle_beta   90.00
_cell.angle_gamma   90.00
#
_symmetry.space_group_name_H-M   'P 1'
#
loop_
_entity.id
_entity.type
_entity.pdbx_description
1 polymer ?
#
loop_
_entity_poly.entity_id
_entity_poly.type
_entity_poly.pdbx_seq_one_letter_code
_entity_poly.pdbx_strand_id
1 'polypeptide(L)'
;MSLDNVKNIVLVLSGKGGVGKSSVTTQLALSLSLAGHSVGILDIDLTGPSIPRLFGIETATVTQAPGGWIPVPVHAANPTAGIGSLSCMSLGFLLRERGDAVVWRGPKKTAMVRQFLTDVLWGEIDYLLIDTPPGTSDEHISLAETLLKNALPGQVAGAVVVTTPQAVATADVKKELNFCVKTGINVIGVVENMSGFVCPNCSECTNIFSKGGGEVMAMDFKVKFLGRVPIDPQFIMLVETGRRPVYPIGTEINGLDVGRSEVVDNSGDYKDPGQFAIVYESFPLCQVSAMVGPWLSHSRRISHALEPSLAFLIIHFYRETCVHLACNIVKMLDRVQQFQELTKRAPRATKINQVSIGLSLHEMQLRLASDPAQDHAPSIRFSTLVYETNTGGAHGHELPRESFWTRMGCTPTSFKRRTLATDNQLNQTMKPRHLHMIAIGGSIGAGFFVGSGSALNRGGPATLLIDFAIIGFAMFNVCYALGELAVMYPVSGGFYTYSSRFIDPSWGFAMGWNYVFQWAIVLPLELVVASFTVAYWNDEVNVAVWITLFAVAIIAINVFGSLGYAEEEFWSSVLKLGAIISFMIIGLILVCGGGPSNGIYSEYWGARLWYDPGAFKNGFKGVCSVFVTAAFSFSGTELVGLAAAEAENPAKALPGAIKQVFWRITLFYIVGLMFVGLLVSSTDERLLGANPFINVAASPFVIAAKDAGLTGYDSFMNFIILVSVVSIGNSGVYGGSRTLTALAEQGYAPKFFSYVDRAGRPLPSTILILVCGFLGYISLASSGPLVFDWLLALSGLAALFTWGSICLAHIRFRSAWKAQGHTLDEIPFKAALGVGGSWAGLILIVLVLIAQFYTALSPLGVDGIGTAEDFFKSYLALPVVLLFFICGYFWKGTKWRRAADLDVDTGRREVDWNRINAYKAQVAMYPAWRRLLVAMF
;
A
#
# COMPACT_ATOMS: atom_id res chain seq x y z
N MET A 1 -23.61 -30.83 19.73
CA MET A 1 -23.14 -29.43 19.63
C MET A 1 -24.31 -28.55 19.21
N SER A 2 -24.25 -27.24 19.49
CA SER A 2 -25.33 -26.27 19.27
C SER A 2 -25.96 -26.30 17.86
N LEU A 3 -25.17 -26.62 16.82
CA LEU A 3 -25.62 -26.62 15.43
C LEU A 3 -26.15 -27.98 14.95
N ASP A 4 -26.03 -29.08 15.71
CA ASP A 4 -26.33 -30.43 15.20
C ASP A 4 -27.80 -30.60 14.76
N ASN A 5 -28.71 -29.87 15.41
CA ASN A 5 -30.16 -29.93 15.18
C ASN A 5 -30.65 -28.87 14.18
N VAL A 6 -29.74 -28.18 13.51
CA VAL A 6 -30.04 -27.20 12.46
C VAL A 6 -29.96 -27.88 11.10
N LYS A 7 -31.03 -27.92 10.32
CA LYS A 7 -30.98 -28.63 9.02
C LYS A 7 -30.22 -27.86 7.95
N ASN A 8 -30.47 -26.56 7.83
CA ASN A 8 -29.86 -25.72 6.79
C ASN A 8 -29.37 -24.39 7.38
N ILE A 9 -28.13 -24.03 7.12
CA ILE A 9 -27.52 -22.76 7.51
C ILE A 9 -27.39 -21.87 6.27
N VAL A 10 -27.98 -20.68 6.31
CA VAL A 10 -27.91 -19.68 5.23
C VAL A 10 -27.25 -18.42 5.77
N LEU A 11 -26.19 -17.98 5.10
CA LEU A 11 -25.50 -16.74 5.41
C LEU A 11 -26.14 -15.58 4.66
N VAL A 12 -26.39 -14.45 5.33
CA VAL A 12 -26.76 -13.21 4.65
C VAL A 12 -25.54 -12.30 4.68
N LEU A 13 -24.99 -11.98 3.51
CA LEU A 13 -23.69 -11.31 3.35
C LEU A 13 -23.82 -9.99 2.60
N SER A 14 -22.94 -9.03 2.90
CA SER A 14 -22.75 -7.84 2.05
C SER A 14 -21.41 -7.17 2.29
N GLY A 15 -20.71 -6.84 1.20
CA GLY A 15 -19.44 -6.11 1.25
C GLY A 15 -19.57 -4.63 1.65
N LYS A 16 -20.78 -4.07 1.74
CA LYS A 16 -21.02 -2.65 2.10
C LYS A 16 -22.02 -2.51 3.25
N GLY A 17 -21.72 -1.59 4.17
CA GLY A 17 -22.64 -1.21 5.24
C GLY A 17 -23.84 -0.41 4.73
N GLY A 18 -25.00 -0.57 5.36
CA GLY A 18 -26.20 0.22 5.05
C GLY A 18 -26.99 -0.21 3.80
N VAL A 19 -26.71 -1.38 3.22
CA VAL A 19 -27.50 -1.93 2.09
C VAL A 19 -28.84 -2.56 2.51
N GLY A 20 -29.17 -2.50 3.80
CA GLY A 20 -30.37 -3.13 4.37
C GLY A 20 -30.29 -4.65 4.55
N LYS A 21 -29.10 -5.18 4.90
CA LYS A 21 -28.88 -6.62 5.07
C LYS A 21 -29.85 -7.24 6.10
N SER A 22 -29.90 -6.67 7.31
CA SER A 22 -30.79 -7.13 8.38
C SER A 22 -32.28 -7.05 7.99
N SER A 23 -32.68 -6.04 7.20
CA SER A 23 -34.06 -5.97 6.68
C SER A 23 -34.39 -7.10 5.70
N VAL A 24 -33.42 -7.53 4.89
CA VAL A 24 -33.57 -8.71 4.01
C VAL A 24 -33.58 -9.99 4.83
N THR A 25 -32.74 -10.10 5.86
CA THR A 25 -32.73 -11.24 6.80
C THR A 25 -34.09 -11.41 7.48
N THR A 26 -34.68 -10.32 8.00
CA THR A 26 -36.02 -10.32 8.63
C THR A 26 -37.10 -10.78 7.65
N GLN A 27 -37.12 -10.24 6.42
CA GLN A 27 -38.12 -10.61 5.42
C GLN A 27 -37.97 -12.07 4.95
N LEU A 28 -36.73 -12.55 4.79
CA LEU A 28 -36.45 -13.95 4.47
C LEU A 28 -36.92 -14.89 5.59
N ALA A 29 -36.66 -14.53 6.85
CA ALA A 29 -37.08 -15.32 8.01
C ALA A 29 -38.60 -15.45 8.10
N LEU A 30 -39.31 -14.32 7.96
CA LEU A 30 -40.78 -14.29 7.97
C LEU A 30 -41.35 -15.10 6.79
N SER A 31 -40.76 -14.97 5.60
CA SER A 31 -41.19 -15.73 4.42
C SER A 31 -41.04 -17.25 4.60
N LEU A 32 -39.94 -17.70 5.22
CA LEU A 32 -39.71 -19.12 5.51
C LEU A 32 -40.64 -19.65 6.59
N SER A 33 -40.88 -18.86 7.63
CA SER A 33 -41.82 -19.21 8.69
C SER A 33 -43.26 -19.30 8.19
N LEU A 34 -43.71 -18.35 7.36
CA LEU A 34 -45.01 -18.41 6.70
C LEU A 34 -45.15 -19.59 5.73
N ALA A 35 -44.04 -20.12 5.22
CA ALA A 35 -44.01 -21.36 4.44
C ALA A 35 -44.02 -22.64 5.33
N GLY A 36 -44.20 -22.49 6.64
CA GLY A 36 -44.30 -23.59 7.61
C GLY A 36 -42.99 -24.06 8.22
N HIS A 37 -41.87 -23.41 7.92
CA HIS A 37 -40.55 -23.82 8.42
C HIS A 37 -40.23 -23.23 9.80
N SER A 38 -39.54 -24.01 10.64
CA SER A 38 -38.94 -23.46 11.87
C SER A 38 -37.64 -22.72 11.56
N VAL A 39 -37.55 -21.45 11.98
CA VAL A 39 -36.48 -20.53 11.59
C VAL A 39 -35.78 -19.94 12.82
N GLY A 40 -34.45 -19.97 12.82
CA GLY A 40 -33.60 -19.22 13.74
C GLY A 40 -32.89 -18.07 13.02
N ILE A 41 -32.71 -16.93 13.68
CA ILE A 41 -31.85 -15.83 13.21
C ILE A 41 -30.71 -15.60 14.19
N LEU A 42 -29.48 -15.76 13.73
CA LEU A 42 -28.28 -15.39 14.48
C LEU A 42 -27.71 -14.07 13.95
N ASP A 43 -27.81 -13.02 14.75
CA ASP A 43 -27.26 -11.70 14.47
C ASP A 43 -25.83 -11.60 15.00
N ILE A 44 -24.85 -11.69 14.09
CA ILE A 44 -23.43 -11.55 14.41
C ILE A 44 -22.87 -10.18 14.00
N ASP A 45 -23.69 -9.20 13.62
CA ASP A 45 -23.24 -7.82 13.46
C ASP A 45 -23.06 -7.18 14.85
N LEU A 46 -21.97 -7.58 15.51
CA LEU A 46 -21.63 -7.15 16.88
C LEU A 46 -21.53 -5.62 17.01
N THR A 47 -21.32 -4.89 15.91
CA THR A 47 -21.12 -3.44 15.93
C THR A 47 -22.40 -2.63 15.70
N GLY A 48 -23.44 -3.26 15.16
CA GLY A 48 -24.73 -2.61 14.91
C GLY A 48 -25.88 -3.61 14.94
N PRO A 49 -26.10 -4.35 16.05
CA PRO A 49 -27.13 -5.37 16.12
C PRO A 49 -28.52 -4.73 15.95
N SER A 50 -29.23 -5.10 14.89
CA SER A 50 -30.49 -4.45 14.52
C SER A 50 -31.69 -5.39 14.51
N ILE A 51 -31.46 -6.71 14.55
CA ILE A 51 -32.52 -7.72 14.52
C ILE A 51 -33.50 -7.59 15.70
N PRO A 52 -33.07 -7.40 16.97
CA PRO A 52 -34.00 -7.23 18.08
C PRO A 52 -34.98 -6.06 17.89
N ARG A 53 -34.51 -4.97 17.26
CA ARG A 53 -35.32 -3.79 16.93
C ARG A 53 -36.37 -4.10 15.89
N LEU A 54 -35.96 -4.79 14.82
CA LEU A 54 -36.82 -5.12 13.69
C LEU A 54 -37.98 -6.07 14.05
N PHE A 55 -37.86 -6.81 15.16
CA PHE A 55 -38.95 -7.63 15.70
C PHE A 55 -39.63 -7.03 16.93
N GLY A 56 -39.24 -5.83 17.37
CA GLY A 56 -39.84 -5.19 18.54
C GLY A 56 -39.56 -5.89 19.88
N ILE A 57 -38.51 -6.71 19.96
CA ILE A 57 -38.16 -7.55 21.13
C ILE A 57 -36.88 -7.07 21.84
N GLU A 58 -36.45 -5.82 21.63
CA GLU A 58 -35.23 -5.23 22.22
C GLU A 58 -35.18 -5.29 23.77
N THR A 59 -36.33 -5.42 24.45
CA THR A 59 -36.42 -5.54 25.91
C THR A 59 -36.23 -6.95 26.42
N ALA A 60 -36.20 -7.95 25.54
CA ALA A 60 -35.99 -9.33 25.92
C ALA A 60 -34.54 -9.54 26.41
N THR A 61 -34.38 -10.52 27.30
CA THR A 61 -33.06 -10.93 27.82
C THR A 61 -32.81 -12.39 27.47
N VAL A 62 -31.55 -12.73 27.22
CA VAL A 62 -31.15 -14.11 26.93
C VAL A 62 -31.31 -14.95 28.19
N THR A 63 -32.02 -16.08 28.08
CA THR A 63 -32.13 -17.05 29.17
C THR A 63 -30.96 -18.01 29.11
N GLN A 64 -30.21 -18.12 30.21
CA GLN A 64 -29.13 -19.09 30.36
C GLN A 64 -29.67 -20.41 30.89
N ALA A 65 -29.32 -21.52 30.25
CA ALA A 65 -29.73 -22.88 30.61
C ALA A 65 -28.51 -23.79 30.79
N PRO A 66 -28.64 -24.96 31.45
CA PRO A 66 -27.58 -25.95 31.51
C PRO A 66 -27.17 -26.36 30.10
N GLY A 67 -25.94 -26.00 29.70
CA GLY A 67 -25.38 -26.30 28.38
C GLY A 67 -25.39 -25.15 27.36
N GLY A 68 -25.93 -23.97 27.68
CA GLY A 68 -25.87 -22.83 26.76
C GLY A 68 -26.90 -21.72 26.97
N TRP A 69 -27.16 -20.95 25.91
CA TRP A 69 -28.13 -19.88 25.84
C TRP A 69 -29.35 -20.28 25.03
N ILE A 70 -30.55 -20.02 25.54
CA ILE A 70 -31.79 -20.23 24.81
C ILE A 70 -32.04 -19.00 23.91
N PRO A 71 -32.28 -19.18 22.60
CA PRO A 71 -32.62 -18.05 21.71
C PRO A 71 -33.96 -17.43 22.11
N VAL A 72 -34.10 -16.12 21.89
CA VAL A 72 -35.31 -15.37 22.25
C VAL A 72 -36.40 -15.69 21.22
N PRO A 73 -37.59 -16.16 21.63
CA PRO A 73 -38.69 -16.43 20.71
C PRO A 73 -39.23 -15.12 20.12
N VAL A 74 -39.39 -15.07 18.80
CA VAL A 74 -40.16 -14.03 18.11
C VAL A 74 -41.62 -14.46 18.08
N HIS A 75 -41.94 -15.65 17.56
CA HIS A 75 -43.28 -16.22 17.69
C HIS A 75 -43.26 -17.75 17.66
N ALA A 76 -44.28 -18.35 18.26
CA ALA A 76 -44.47 -19.80 18.27
C ALA A 76 -44.93 -20.31 16.89
N ALA A 77 -44.79 -21.62 16.65
CA ALA A 77 -45.37 -22.27 15.50
C ALA A 77 -46.91 -22.29 15.62
N ASN A 78 -47.60 -22.11 14.50
CA ASN A 78 -49.05 -22.26 14.38
C ASN A 78 -49.37 -23.28 13.28
N PRO A 79 -49.44 -24.59 13.62
CA PRO A 79 -49.68 -25.65 12.65
C PRO A 79 -51.00 -25.51 11.89
N THR A 80 -52.04 -24.95 12.53
CA THR A 80 -53.37 -24.76 11.92
C THR A 80 -53.36 -23.74 10.78
N ALA A 81 -52.48 -22.73 10.88
CA ALA A 81 -52.27 -21.73 9.84
C ALA A 81 -51.09 -22.08 8.89
N GLY A 82 -50.42 -23.22 9.10
CA GLY A 82 -49.23 -23.59 8.33
C GLY A 82 -48.01 -22.71 8.58
N ILE A 83 -47.90 -22.06 9.75
CA ILE A 83 -46.81 -21.14 10.10
C ILE A 83 -45.83 -21.84 11.05
N GLY A 84 -44.53 -21.83 10.75
CA GLY A 84 -43.48 -22.39 11.59
C GLY A 84 -42.99 -21.42 12.67
N SER A 85 -42.22 -21.90 13.64
CA SER A 85 -41.69 -21.06 14.74
C SER A 85 -40.57 -20.12 14.26
N LEU A 86 -40.41 -18.97 14.92
CA LEU A 86 -39.31 -18.03 14.68
C LEU A 86 -38.66 -17.61 16.00
N SER A 87 -37.33 -17.70 16.08
CA SER A 87 -36.53 -17.25 17.22
C SER A 87 -35.25 -16.55 16.77
N CYS A 88 -34.63 -15.73 17.63
CA CYS A 88 -33.37 -15.07 17.31
C CYS A 88 -32.40 -14.96 18.49
N MET A 89 -31.12 -14.84 18.17
CA MET A 89 -30.04 -14.54 19.10
C MET A 89 -29.22 -13.38 18.54
N SER A 90 -28.92 -12.38 19.36
CA SER A 90 -28.16 -11.18 18.99
C SER A 90 -27.35 -10.70 20.17
N LEU A 91 -26.21 -10.04 19.88
CA LEU A 91 -25.46 -9.32 20.90
C LEU A 91 -26.32 -8.22 21.57
N GLY A 92 -27.31 -7.68 20.87
CA GLY A 92 -28.21 -6.65 21.41
C GLY A 92 -28.90 -7.04 22.72
N PHE A 93 -29.15 -8.33 22.95
CA PHE A 93 -29.75 -8.83 24.20
C PHE A 93 -28.75 -8.95 25.37
N LEU A 94 -27.45 -8.85 25.08
CA LEU A 94 -26.36 -8.99 26.06
C LEU A 94 -25.75 -7.64 26.45
N LEU A 95 -26.14 -6.55 25.78
CA LEU A 95 -25.69 -5.19 26.11
C LEU A 95 -26.41 -4.67 27.36
N ARG A 96 -25.73 -3.83 28.14
CA ARG A 96 -26.31 -3.23 29.36
C ARG A 96 -27.33 -2.14 29.01
N GLU A 97 -26.99 -1.29 28.05
CA GLU A 97 -27.86 -0.22 27.57
C GLU A 97 -27.95 -0.23 26.03
N ARG A 98 -29.10 0.22 25.50
CA ARG A 98 -29.43 0.14 24.05
C ARG A 98 -28.50 0.96 23.15
N GLY A 99 -27.79 1.94 23.70
CA GLY A 99 -26.87 2.82 22.98
C GLY A 99 -25.39 2.44 23.13
N ASP A 100 -25.07 1.35 23.85
CA ASP A 100 -23.70 0.99 24.15
C ASP A 100 -22.93 0.61 22.88
N ALA A 101 -21.89 1.39 22.57
CA ALA A 101 -21.00 1.08 21.46
C ALA A 101 -20.13 -0.14 21.81
N VAL A 102 -20.13 -1.14 20.92
CA VAL A 102 -19.32 -2.35 21.08
C VAL A 102 -17.89 -2.09 20.58
N VAL A 103 -17.05 -1.55 21.46
CA VAL A 103 -15.64 -1.23 21.18
C VAL A 103 -14.73 -2.39 21.59
N TRP A 104 -14.81 -3.52 20.89
CA TRP A 104 -14.05 -4.74 21.20
C TRP A 104 -12.91 -4.99 20.22
N ARG A 105 -11.76 -5.48 20.72
CA ARG A 105 -10.62 -5.91 19.88
C ARG A 105 -10.93 -7.24 19.17
N GLY A 106 -10.30 -7.49 18.02
CA GLY A 106 -10.53 -8.66 17.15
C GLY A 106 -10.61 -10.02 17.86
N PRO A 107 -9.69 -10.37 18.78
CA PRO A 107 -9.77 -11.66 19.49
C PRO A 107 -11.05 -11.83 20.32
N LYS A 108 -11.55 -10.76 20.95
CA LYS A 108 -12.79 -10.81 21.74
C LYS A 108 -14.02 -10.98 20.84
N LYS A 109 -14.03 -10.34 19.67
CA LYS A 109 -15.09 -10.52 18.67
C LYS A 109 -15.10 -11.94 18.10
N THR A 110 -13.92 -12.47 17.77
CA THR A 110 -13.71 -13.86 17.32
C THR A 110 -14.24 -14.85 18.36
N ALA A 111 -13.90 -14.64 19.63
CA ALA A 111 -14.40 -15.47 20.72
C ALA A 111 -15.93 -15.42 20.84
N MET A 112 -16.54 -14.23 20.70
CA MET A 112 -18.00 -14.07 20.74
C MET A 112 -18.69 -14.79 19.57
N VAL A 113 -18.19 -14.66 18.34
CA VAL A 113 -18.73 -15.38 17.17
C VAL A 113 -18.67 -16.90 17.39
N ARG A 114 -17.54 -17.41 17.90
CA ARG A 114 -17.42 -18.83 18.25
C ARG A 114 -18.45 -19.23 19.31
N GLN A 115 -18.58 -18.43 20.36
CA GLN A 115 -19.52 -18.67 21.44
C GLN A 115 -20.98 -18.72 20.95
N PHE A 116 -21.39 -17.81 20.06
CA PHE A 116 -22.73 -17.84 19.47
C PHE A 116 -22.99 -19.11 18.64
N LEU A 117 -21.98 -19.65 17.98
CA LEU A 117 -22.10 -20.87 17.18
C LEU A 117 -22.00 -22.16 18.00
N THR A 118 -21.44 -22.11 19.21
CA THR A 118 -21.24 -23.30 20.06
C THR A 118 -22.21 -23.40 21.22
N ASP A 119 -22.65 -22.26 21.75
CA ASP A 119 -23.35 -22.20 23.05
C ASP A 119 -24.84 -21.86 22.89
N VAL A 120 -25.34 -21.53 21.69
CA VAL A 120 -26.77 -21.22 21.49
C VAL A 120 -27.57 -22.49 21.24
N LEU A 121 -28.54 -22.79 22.10
CA LEU A 121 -29.34 -24.01 22.02
C LEU A 121 -30.54 -23.81 21.09
N TRP A 122 -30.31 -23.94 19.78
CA TRP A 122 -31.34 -23.69 18.75
C TRP A 122 -32.52 -24.67 18.77
N GLY A 123 -32.33 -25.90 19.26
CA GLY A 123 -33.32 -26.96 19.11
C GLY A 123 -33.44 -27.44 17.66
N GLU A 124 -34.53 -28.13 17.33
CA GLU A 124 -34.82 -28.62 15.98
C GLU A 124 -35.33 -27.47 15.09
N ILE A 125 -34.45 -26.92 14.25
CA ILE A 125 -34.82 -25.85 13.30
C ILE A 125 -34.49 -26.22 11.85
N ASP A 126 -35.40 -25.88 10.94
CA ASP A 126 -35.23 -26.15 9.51
C ASP A 126 -34.20 -25.21 8.87
N TYR A 127 -34.20 -23.93 9.26
CA TYR A 127 -33.31 -22.91 8.72
C TYR A 127 -32.71 -22.02 9.81
N LEU A 128 -31.39 -21.86 9.79
CA LEU A 128 -30.67 -20.85 10.57
C LEU A 128 -30.13 -19.78 9.62
N LEU A 129 -30.66 -18.56 9.75
CA LEU A 129 -30.20 -17.39 9.00
C LEU A 129 -29.15 -16.65 9.83
N ILE A 130 -27.96 -16.44 9.28
CA ILE A 130 -26.88 -15.72 9.98
C ILE A 130 -26.72 -14.33 9.34
N ASP A 131 -27.08 -13.28 10.08
CA ASP A 131 -26.89 -11.89 9.67
C ASP A 131 -25.49 -11.43 10.04
N THR A 132 -24.69 -11.11 9.02
CA THR A 132 -23.26 -10.83 9.17
C THR A 132 -22.96 -9.33 9.32
N PRO A 133 -21.80 -8.92 9.84
CA PRO A 133 -21.36 -7.53 9.71
C PRO A 133 -21.11 -7.16 8.23
N PRO A 134 -20.94 -5.88 7.87
CA PRO A 134 -20.53 -5.51 6.51
C PRO A 134 -19.02 -5.72 6.27
N GLY A 135 -18.65 -6.01 5.02
CA GLY A 135 -17.26 -6.11 4.56
C GLY A 135 -16.68 -7.53 4.63
N THR A 136 -15.36 -7.69 4.56
CA THR A 136 -14.67 -9.01 4.59
C THR A 136 -13.69 -9.10 5.77
N SER A 137 -14.13 -8.69 6.96
CA SER A 137 -13.32 -8.59 8.18
C SER A 137 -13.11 -9.93 8.93
N ASP A 138 -12.35 -9.90 10.04
CA ASP A 138 -12.03 -11.06 10.89
C ASP A 138 -13.29 -11.82 11.35
N GLU A 139 -14.42 -11.13 11.55
CA GLU A 139 -15.70 -11.75 11.90
C GLU A 139 -16.19 -12.74 10.84
N HIS A 140 -16.03 -12.42 9.55
CA HIS A 140 -16.41 -13.30 8.43
C HIS A 140 -15.50 -14.50 8.31
N ILE A 141 -14.19 -14.29 8.49
CA ILE A 141 -13.21 -15.38 8.48
C ILE A 141 -13.47 -16.31 9.65
N SER A 142 -13.66 -15.77 10.86
CA SER A 142 -13.98 -16.56 12.06
C SER A 142 -15.29 -17.34 11.90
N LEU A 143 -16.33 -16.73 11.33
CA LEU A 143 -17.59 -17.41 11.03
C LEU A 143 -17.37 -18.56 10.07
N ALA A 144 -16.72 -18.31 8.93
CA ALA A 144 -16.46 -19.32 7.91
C ALA A 144 -15.59 -20.47 8.44
N GLU A 145 -14.50 -20.17 9.16
CA GLU A 145 -13.65 -21.18 9.80
C GLU A 145 -14.42 -22.02 10.82
N THR A 146 -15.26 -21.38 11.64
CA THR A 146 -16.04 -22.09 12.68
C THR A 146 -17.12 -22.97 12.06
N LEU A 147 -17.81 -22.48 11.02
CA LEU A 147 -18.80 -23.27 10.28
C LEU A 147 -18.16 -24.43 9.53
N LEU A 148 -17.03 -24.21 8.84
CA LEU A 148 -16.30 -25.28 8.15
C LEU A 148 -15.81 -26.37 9.10
N LYS A 149 -15.57 -26.03 10.38
CA LYS A 149 -15.12 -26.97 11.40
C LYS A 149 -16.27 -27.69 12.11
N ASN A 150 -17.36 -26.98 12.42
CA ASN A 150 -18.40 -27.45 13.34
C ASN A 150 -19.71 -27.82 12.65
N ALA A 151 -19.96 -27.34 11.42
CA ALA A 151 -21.16 -27.71 10.68
C ALA A 151 -20.98 -29.07 10.00
N LEU A 152 -22.06 -29.84 9.93
CA LEU A 152 -22.10 -31.12 9.23
C LEU A 152 -21.90 -30.90 7.71
N PRO A 153 -21.29 -31.86 6.97
CA PRO A 153 -21.15 -31.76 5.52
C PRO A 153 -22.50 -31.53 4.84
N GLY A 154 -22.61 -30.44 4.06
CA GLY A 154 -23.85 -30.06 3.37
C GLY A 154 -24.87 -29.28 4.22
N GLN A 155 -24.62 -29.07 5.52
CA GLN A 155 -25.49 -28.30 6.41
C GLN A 155 -25.46 -26.80 6.08
N VAL A 156 -24.35 -26.27 5.57
CA VAL A 156 -24.26 -24.89 5.07
C VAL A 156 -24.82 -24.85 3.65
N ALA A 157 -26.09 -24.44 3.52
CA ALA A 157 -26.81 -24.41 2.25
C ALA A 157 -26.26 -23.33 1.29
N GLY A 158 -25.70 -22.25 1.84
CA GLY A 158 -24.99 -21.22 1.08
C GLY A 158 -25.20 -19.80 1.60
N ALA A 159 -24.89 -18.81 0.76
CA ALA A 159 -24.99 -17.40 1.08
C ALA A 159 -25.94 -16.64 0.14
N VAL A 160 -26.80 -15.80 0.73
CA VAL A 160 -27.57 -14.75 0.06
C VAL A 160 -26.80 -13.45 0.16
N VAL A 161 -26.51 -12.83 -0.97
CA VAL A 161 -25.68 -11.63 -1.03
C VAL A 161 -26.54 -10.41 -1.31
N VAL A 162 -26.52 -9.42 -0.42
CA VAL A 162 -27.36 -8.21 -0.49
C VAL A 162 -26.56 -7.02 -1.01
N THR A 163 -27.11 -6.28 -1.97
CA THR A 163 -26.51 -5.04 -2.50
C THR A 163 -27.57 -3.99 -2.80
N THR A 164 -27.16 -2.78 -3.16
CA THR A 164 -28.05 -1.75 -3.75
C THR A 164 -27.63 -1.49 -5.20
N PRO A 165 -28.48 -0.86 -6.05
CA PRO A 165 -28.17 -0.67 -7.47
C PRO A 165 -26.93 0.18 -7.77
N GLN A 166 -26.45 0.94 -6.79
CA GLN A 166 -25.32 1.86 -6.93
C GLN A 166 -24.04 1.10 -7.30
N ALA A 167 -23.28 1.61 -8.27
CA ALA A 167 -21.99 1.04 -8.68
C ALA A 167 -21.01 0.90 -7.50
N VAL A 168 -21.03 1.84 -6.55
CA VAL A 168 -20.18 1.78 -5.34
C VAL A 168 -20.57 0.59 -4.45
N ALA A 169 -21.87 0.32 -4.27
CA ALA A 169 -22.34 -0.80 -3.46
C ALA A 169 -22.06 -2.15 -4.12
N THR A 170 -22.28 -2.25 -5.43
CA THR A 170 -21.95 -3.47 -6.17
C THR A 170 -20.45 -3.71 -6.22
N ALA A 171 -19.60 -2.68 -6.37
CA ALA A 171 -18.14 -2.82 -6.36
C ALA A 171 -17.59 -3.38 -5.03
N ASP A 172 -18.17 -2.99 -3.89
CA ASP A 172 -17.80 -3.54 -2.59
C ASP A 172 -18.38 -4.95 -2.39
N VAL A 173 -19.63 -5.20 -2.80
CA VAL A 173 -20.26 -6.52 -2.74
C VAL A 173 -19.60 -7.55 -3.68
N LYS A 174 -18.96 -7.12 -4.77
CA LYS A 174 -18.11 -7.98 -5.60
C LYS A 174 -16.96 -8.59 -4.79
N LYS A 175 -16.43 -7.90 -3.77
CA LYS A 175 -15.39 -8.46 -2.89
C LYS A 175 -15.97 -9.57 -2.01
N GLU A 176 -17.23 -9.44 -1.61
CA GLU A 176 -17.96 -10.44 -0.84
C GLU A 176 -18.24 -11.71 -1.65
N LEU A 177 -18.66 -11.57 -2.90
CA LEU A 177 -18.81 -12.71 -3.81
C LEU A 177 -17.47 -13.45 -4.01
N ASN A 178 -16.37 -12.71 -4.15
CA ASN A 178 -15.03 -13.30 -4.19
C ASN A 178 -14.63 -13.99 -2.87
N PHE A 179 -15.08 -13.47 -1.72
CA PHE A 179 -14.87 -14.12 -0.42
C PHE A 179 -15.57 -15.49 -0.40
N CYS A 180 -16.85 -15.58 -0.80
CA CYS A 180 -17.58 -16.85 -0.90
C CYS A 180 -16.84 -17.86 -1.80
N VAL A 181 -16.34 -17.43 -2.96
CA VAL A 181 -15.56 -18.28 -3.87
C VAL A 181 -14.28 -18.80 -3.19
N LYS A 182 -13.58 -17.94 -2.44
CA LYS A 182 -12.32 -18.32 -1.76
C LYS A 182 -12.54 -19.23 -0.55
N THR A 183 -13.66 -19.08 0.16
CA THR A 183 -13.99 -19.89 1.34
C THR A 183 -14.77 -21.15 1.00
N GLY A 184 -15.10 -21.36 -0.28
CA GLY A 184 -15.89 -22.51 -0.72
C GLY A 184 -17.36 -22.45 -0.33
N ILE A 185 -17.86 -21.27 0.08
CA ILE A 185 -19.26 -21.06 0.44
C ILE A 185 -20.06 -20.86 -0.85
N ASN A 186 -21.03 -21.74 -1.10
CA ASN A 186 -21.92 -21.63 -2.25
C ASN A 186 -22.76 -20.34 -2.19
N VAL A 187 -22.92 -19.61 -3.29
CA VAL A 187 -23.77 -18.43 -3.35
C VAL A 187 -25.13 -18.82 -3.90
N ILE A 188 -26.17 -18.72 -3.07
CA ILE A 188 -27.57 -19.00 -3.43
C ILE A 188 -28.06 -17.97 -4.45
N GLY A 189 -27.69 -16.71 -4.25
CA GLY A 189 -27.94 -15.64 -5.22
C GLY A 189 -27.82 -14.23 -4.63
N VAL A 190 -28.07 -13.24 -5.48
CA VAL A 190 -27.95 -11.81 -5.18
C VAL A 190 -29.32 -11.16 -5.08
N VAL A 191 -29.52 -10.37 -4.02
CA VAL A 191 -30.68 -9.49 -3.82
C VAL A 191 -30.26 -8.04 -4.03
N GLU A 192 -30.93 -7.34 -4.95
CA GLU A 192 -30.79 -5.90 -5.13
C GLU A 192 -31.83 -5.17 -4.28
N ASN A 193 -31.43 -4.76 -3.08
CA ASN A 193 -32.25 -4.01 -2.14
C ASN A 193 -32.19 -2.50 -2.43
N MET A 194 -33.16 -1.74 -1.89
CA MET A 194 -33.29 -0.30 -2.09
C MET A 194 -33.30 0.12 -3.58
N SER A 195 -33.91 -0.72 -4.43
CA SER A 195 -33.92 -0.54 -5.89
C SER A 195 -34.84 0.58 -6.38
N GLY A 196 -35.78 1.02 -5.55
CA GLY A 196 -36.68 2.15 -5.79
C GLY A 196 -37.29 2.64 -4.48
N PHE A 197 -38.15 3.66 -4.54
CA PHE A 197 -38.95 4.17 -3.42
C PHE A 197 -40.41 4.07 -3.78
N VAL A 198 -41.19 3.38 -2.96
CA VAL A 198 -42.65 3.35 -3.10
C VAL A 198 -43.23 4.57 -2.41
N CYS A 199 -43.80 5.49 -3.18
CA CYS A 199 -44.41 6.69 -2.60
C CYS A 199 -45.66 6.30 -1.79
N PRO A 200 -45.77 6.64 -0.48
CA PRO A 200 -46.90 6.21 0.34
C PRO A 200 -48.25 6.87 -0.06
N ASN A 201 -48.21 7.95 -0.85
CA ASN A 201 -49.41 8.70 -1.25
C ASN A 201 -49.98 8.30 -2.62
N CYS A 202 -49.13 7.95 -3.59
CA CYS A 202 -49.53 7.62 -4.96
C CYS A 202 -49.03 6.26 -5.44
N SER A 203 -48.24 5.58 -4.61
CA SER A 203 -47.68 4.24 -4.82
C SER A 203 -46.83 4.01 -6.06
N GLU A 204 -46.47 5.08 -6.77
CA GLU A 204 -45.48 5.03 -7.83
C GLU A 204 -44.11 4.64 -7.25
N CYS A 205 -43.48 3.60 -7.83
CA CYS A 205 -42.14 3.19 -7.44
C CYS A 205 -41.09 3.92 -8.28
N THR A 206 -40.45 4.94 -7.70
CA THR A 206 -39.42 5.73 -8.38
C THR A 206 -38.02 5.21 -8.06
N ASN A 207 -37.16 5.02 -9.06
CA ASN A 207 -35.77 4.62 -8.83
C ASN A 207 -34.99 5.78 -8.19
N ILE A 208 -34.58 5.66 -6.92
CA ILE A 208 -33.84 6.73 -6.21
C ILE A 208 -32.41 6.87 -6.75
N PHE A 209 -31.75 5.75 -7.05
CA PHE A 209 -30.33 5.76 -7.42
C PHE A 209 -30.07 5.28 -8.85
N SER A 210 -30.68 4.16 -9.24
CA SER A 210 -30.74 3.53 -10.57
C SER A 210 -31.38 2.13 -10.39
N LYS A 211 -31.43 1.28 -11.41
CA LYS A 211 -31.85 -0.13 -11.32
C LYS A 211 -30.88 -1.06 -12.05
N GLY A 212 -30.68 -2.28 -11.54
CA GLY A 212 -29.96 -3.35 -12.26
C GLY A 212 -28.46 -3.48 -12.01
N GLY A 213 -27.86 -2.70 -11.12
CA GLY A 213 -26.47 -2.90 -10.74
C GLY A 213 -26.21 -4.27 -10.10
N GLY A 214 -27.10 -4.73 -9.22
CA GLY A 214 -27.03 -6.04 -8.58
C GLY A 214 -27.33 -7.20 -9.55
N GLU A 215 -28.22 -6.98 -10.52
CA GLU A 215 -28.53 -7.96 -11.57
C GLU A 215 -27.34 -8.18 -12.50
N VAL A 216 -26.71 -7.10 -12.98
CA VAL A 216 -25.49 -7.17 -13.79
C VAL A 216 -24.36 -7.83 -13.01
N MET A 217 -24.19 -7.48 -11.72
CA MET A 217 -23.20 -8.12 -10.87
C MET A 217 -23.45 -9.63 -10.69
N ALA A 218 -24.71 -10.06 -10.58
CA ALA A 218 -25.05 -11.47 -10.48
C ALA A 218 -24.69 -12.22 -11.77
N MET A 219 -25.00 -11.62 -12.93
CA MET A 219 -24.63 -12.16 -14.25
C MET A 219 -23.11 -12.27 -14.42
N ASP A 220 -22.35 -11.23 -14.04
CA ASP A 220 -20.88 -11.21 -14.10
C ASP A 220 -20.25 -12.40 -13.33
N PHE A 221 -20.81 -12.72 -12.16
CA PHE A 221 -20.32 -13.77 -11.28
C PHE A 221 -20.97 -15.14 -11.55
N LYS A 222 -21.86 -15.22 -12.55
CA LYS A 222 -22.64 -16.43 -12.89
C LYS A 222 -23.42 -16.97 -11.68
N VAL A 223 -23.91 -16.08 -10.82
CA VAL A 223 -24.76 -16.42 -9.68
C VAL A 223 -26.19 -15.99 -9.97
N LYS A 224 -27.16 -16.64 -9.30
CA LYS A 224 -28.57 -16.35 -9.53
C LYS A 224 -28.92 -14.94 -9.06
N PHE A 225 -29.62 -14.17 -9.88
CA PHE A 225 -30.27 -12.95 -9.42
C PHE A 225 -31.62 -13.33 -8.80
N LEU A 226 -31.78 -13.08 -7.49
CA LEU A 226 -32.98 -13.48 -6.76
C LEU A 226 -34.12 -12.47 -6.93
N GLY A 227 -33.78 -11.20 -7.13
CA GLY A 227 -34.78 -10.16 -7.38
C GLY A 227 -34.44 -8.81 -6.77
N ARG A 228 -35.39 -7.89 -6.89
CA ARG A 228 -35.32 -6.49 -6.45
C ARG A 228 -36.26 -6.24 -5.29
N VAL A 229 -35.78 -5.51 -4.28
CA VAL A 229 -36.58 -5.05 -3.14
C VAL A 229 -36.54 -3.51 -3.12
N PRO A 230 -37.67 -2.80 -3.22
CA PRO A 230 -37.70 -1.34 -3.09
C PRO A 230 -37.67 -0.90 -1.61
N ILE A 231 -37.37 0.38 -1.37
CA ILE A 231 -37.63 1.06 -0.11
C ILE A 231 -39.12 1.27 0.00
N ASP A 232 -39.70 0.63 1.00
CA ASP A 232 -41.11 0.75 1.32
C ASP A 232 -41.30 1.30 2.75
N PRO A 233 -41.71 2.57 2.90
CA PRO A 233 -41.98 3.16 4.22
C PRO A 233 -43.03 2.39 5.02
N GLN A 234 -43.94 1.69 4.34
CA GLN A 234 -45.00 0.89 4.96
C GLN A 234 -44.43 -0.34 5.68
N PHE A 235 -43.29 -0.89 5.21
CA PHE A 235 -42.57 -1.96 5.92
C PHE A 235 -41.94 -1.47 7.22
N ILE A 236 -41.40 -0.24 7.25
CA ILE A 236 -40.85 0.34 8.48
C ILE A 236 -41.99 0.62 9.47
N MET A 237 -43.12 1.16 9.00
CA MET A 237 -44.29 1.36 9.86
C MET A 237 -44.82 0.05 10.44
N LEU A 238 -44.89 -1.03 9.64
CA LEU A 238 -45.23 -2.37 10.11
C LEU A 238 -44.31 -2.80 11.26
N VAL A 239 -43.00 -2.69 11.03
CA VAL A 239 -41.96 -3.10 12.00
C VAL A 239 -42.01 -2.27 13.28
N GLU A 240 -42.17 -0.95 13.19
CA GLU A 240 -42.13 -0.05 14.36
C GLU A 240 -43.46 0.02 15.12
N THR A 241 -44.60 -0.14 14.43
CA THR A 241 -45.93 0.09 15.01
C THR A 241 -46.81 -1.16 15.10
N GLY A 242 -46.45 -2.26 14.43
CA GLY A 242 -47.27 -3.47 14.33
C GLY A 242 -48.54 -3.30 13.48
N ARG A 243 -48.73 -2.16 12.83
CA ARG A 243 -49.95 -1.86 12.05
C ARG A 243 -49.89 -2.44 10.65
N ARG A 244 -51.03 -2.94 10.18
CA ARG A 244 -51.18 -3.43 8.80
C ARG A 244 -50.99 -2.28 7.81
N PRO A 245 -50.22 -2.47 6.73
CA PRO A 245 -49.96 -1.37 5.81
C PRO A 245 -51.05 -1.26 4.75
N VAL A 246 -51.40 -0.04 4.35
CA VAL A 246 -52.53 0.25 3.46
C VAL A 246 -52.03 0.98 2.22
N TYR A 247 -52.44 0.51 1.04
CA TYR A 247 -52.11 1.11 -0.26
C TYR A 247 -53.35 1.68 -0.96
N PRO A 248 -53.25 2.88 -1.58
CA PRO A 248 -54.29 3.42 -2.46
C PRO A 248 -54.77 2.43 -3.53
N ILE A 249 -56.05 2.51 -3.89
CA ILE A 249 -56.67 1.69 -4.96
C ILE A 249 -55.98 2.00 -6.31
N GLY A 250 -55.66 0.95 -7.09
CA GLY A 250 -54.95 1.08 -8.37
C GLY A 250 -53.43 1.12 -8.25
N THR A 251 -52.89 0.78 -7.08
CA THR A 251 -51.44 0.66 -6.88
C THR A 251 -50.91 -0.58 -7.61
N GLU A 252 -50.16 -0.39 -8.68
CA GLU A 252 -49.42 -1.48 -9.34
C GLU A 252 -47.93 -1.44 -8.99
N ILE A 253 -47.39 -2.54 -8.43
CA ILE A 253 -45.93 -2.68 -8.22
C ILE A 253 -45.45 -4.02 -8.77
N ASN A 254 -44.40 -4.00 -9.60
CA ASN A 254 -43.89 -5.16 -10.35
C ASN A 254 -44.97 -5.89 -11.19
N GLY A 255 -46.02 -5.16 -11.63
CA GLY A 255 -47.11 -5.69 -12.46
C GLY A 255 -48.23 -6.40 -11.69
N LEU A 256 -48.31 -6.25 -10.36
CA LEU A 256 -49.39 -6.76 -9.51
C LEU A 256 -50.15 -5.59 -8.86
N ASP A 257 -51.48 -5.58 -8.96
CA ASP A 257 -52.34 -4.62 -8.27
C ASP A 257 -52.47 -5.01 -6.78
N VAL A 258 -52.07 -4.08 -5.92
CA VAL A 258 -52.01 -4.25 -4.46
C VAL A 258 -52.91 -3.27 -3.71
N GLY A 259 -53.70 -2.46 -4.42
CA GLY A 259 -54.65 -1.52 -3.81
C GLY A 259 -55.84 -2.26 -3.17
N ARG A 260 -56.24 -1.87 -1.96
CA ARG A 260 -57.47 -2.37 -1.30
C ARG A 260 -58.35 -1.25 -0.78
N SER A 261 -59.67 -1.45 -0.85
CA SER A 261 -60.70 -0.45 -0.53
C SER A 261 -61.20 -0.47 0.92
N GLU A 262 -60.74 -1.38 1.79
CA GLU A 262 -61.29 -1.52 3.14
C GLU A 262 -60.30 -1.11 4.24
N VAL A 263 -60.66 -0.03 4.96
CA VAL A 263 -60.10 0.32 6.26
C VAL A 263 -60.66 -0.67 7.28
N VAL A 264 -59.86 -1.67 7.66
CA VAL A 264 -60.20 -2.57 8.76
C VAL A 264 -59.94 -1.83 10.08
N ASP A 265 -60.92 -1.88 11.00
CA ASP A 265 -60.94 -1.19 12.29
C ASP A 265 -59.65 -1.40 13.11
N ASN A 266 -59.08 -0.30 13.61
CA ASN A 266 -57.75 -0.20 14.26
C ASN A 266 -57.89 -0.01 15.79
N SER A 267 -58.63 -0.88 16.45
CA SER A 267 -58.90 -0.79 17.90
C SER A 267 -58.10 -1.77 18.78
N GLY A 268 -57.17 -2.57 18.21
CA GLY A 268 -56.30 -3.48 18.95
C GLY A 268 -54.87 -2.96 19.15
N ASP A 269 -54.26 -3.25 20.31
CA ASP A 269 -52.85 -2.94 20.60
C ASP A 269 -51.95 -4.07 20.04
N TYR A 270 -51.48 -3.91 18.78
CA TYR A 270 -50.87 -4.97 17.97
C TYR A 270 -49.38 -5.29 18.25
N LYS A 271 -48.89 -5.06 19.48
CA LYS A 271 -47.52 -5.43 19.89
C LYS A 271 -47.40 -6.86 20.43
N ASP A 272 -48.27 -7.77 20.02
CA ASP A 272 -48.08 -9.20 20.26
C ASP A 272 -47.19 -9.80 19.15
N PRO A 273 -45.98 -10.28 19.47
CA PRO A 273 -45.11 -10.93 18.49
C PRO A 273 -45.78 -12.09 17.75
N GLY A 274 -46.78 -12.75 18.37
CA GLY A 274 -47.59 -13.81 17.76
C GLY A 274 -48.49 -13.36 16.60
N GLN A 275 -48.80 -12.06 16.48
CA GLN A 275 -49.59 -11.52 15.38
C GLN A 275 -48.74 -10.93 14.24
N PHE A 276 -47.44 -10.75 14.45
CA PHE A 276 -46.54 -10.10 13.50
C PHE A 276 -46.43 -10.85 12.16
N ALA A 277 -46.41 -12.18 12.19
CA ALA A 277 -46.43 -13.03 10.99
C ALA A 277 -47.74 -12.87 10.18
N ILE A 278 -48.88 -12.77 10.86
CA ILE A 278 -50.22 -12.61 10.25
C ILE A 278 -50.37 -11.20 9.63
N VAL A 279 -49.78 -10.18 10.25
CA VAL A 279 -49.76 -8.82 9.73
C VAL A 279 -48.78 -8.70 8.54
N TYR A 280 -47.66 -9.43 8.55
CA TYR A 280 -46.76 -9.55 7.39
C TYR A 280 -47.37 -10.34 6.22
N GLU A 281 -48.17 -11.38 6.46
CA GLU A 281 -48.92 -12.11 5.42
C GLU A 281 -49.86 -11.18 4.64
N SER A 282 -50.42 -10.17 5.31
CA SER A 282 -51.28 -9.16 4.70
C SER A 282 -50.55 -8.06 3.92
N PHE A 283 -49.21 -8.14 3.80
CA PHE A 283 -48.38 -7.20 3.05
C PHE A 283 -48.23 -7.69 1.59
N PRO A 284 -48.88 -7.03 0.61
CA PRO A 284 -48.88 -7.48 -0.79
C PRO A 284 -47.60 -7.10 -1.56
N LEU A 285 -46.65 -6.42 -0.91
CA LEU A 285 -45.38 -5.95 -1.46
C LEU A 285 -44.19 -6.62 -0.78
N CYS A 286 -43.04 -6.73 -1.44
CA CYS A 286 -41.81 -7.28 -0.86
C CYS A 286 -41.93 -8.71 -0.29
N GLN A 287 -42.47 -9.64 -1.08
CA GLN A 287 -42.25 -11.04 -0.78
C GLN A 287 -40.87 -11.47 -1.31
N VAL A 288 -39.90 -11.56 -0.41
CA VAL A 288 -38.78 -12.51 -0.57
C VAL A 288 -39.33 -13.94 -0.78
N SER A 289 -40.63 -14.22 -0.53
CA SER A 289 -41.32 -15.47 -0.90
C SER A 289 -41.11 -15.86 -2.38
N ALA A 290 -41.06 -14.90 -3.32
CA ALA A 290 -40.78 -15.18 -4.73
C ALA A 290 -39.35 -15.73 -4.95
N MET A 291 -38.44 -15.46 -4.01
CA MET A 291 -37.08 -16.01 -3.97
C MET A 291 -37.04 -17.41 -3.34
N VAL A 292 -37.94 -17.71 -2.40
CA VAL A 292 -38.03 -18.98 -1.65
C VAL A 292 -38.64 -20.11 -2.50
N GLY A 293 -39.67 -19.82 -3.31
CA GLY A 293 -40.33 -20.83 -4.16
C GLY A 293 -39.39 -21.58 -5.11
N PRO A 294 -38.55 -20.89 -5.90
CA PRO A 294 -37.54 -21.52 -6.76
C PRO A 294 -36.44 -22.24 -5.96
N TRP A 295 -36.15 -21.82 -4.74
CA TRP A 295 -35.10 -22.38 -3.88
C TRP A 295 -35.50 -23.72 -3.26
N LEU A 296 -36.74 -23.84 -2.75
CA LEU A 296 -37.27 -25.09 -2.19
C LEU A 296 -37.39 -26.21 -3.25
N SER A 297 -37.56 -25.86 -4.53
CA SER A 297 -37.69 -26.83 -5.63
C SER A 297 -36.37 -27.52 -6.05
N HIS A 298 -35.20 -26.98 -5.66
CA HIS A 298 -33.90 -27.37 -6.20
C HIS A 298 -33.00 -28.18 -5.24
N SER A 299 -33.43 -28.41 -3.99
CA SER A 299 -32.64 -29.11 -2.96
C SER A 299 -32.41 -30.62 -3.19
N ARG A 300 -32.77 -31.17 -4.36
CA ARG A 300 -32.59 -32.60 -4.71
C ARG A 300 -31.49 -32.92 -5.71
N ARG A 301 -30.73 -31.94 -6.21
CA ARG A 301 -29.61 -32.20 -7.13
C ARG A 301 -28.49 -31.23 -6.85
N ILE A 302 -27.48 -31.65 -6.10
CA ILE A 302 -26.05 -31.35 -6.25
C ILE A 302 -25.37 -32.12 -5.10
N SER A 303 -25.17 -33.41 -5.33
CA SER A 303 -24.14 -34.21 -4.67
C SER A 303 -23.27 -34.74 -5.81
N HIS A 304 -21.95 -34.68 -5.62
CA HIS A 304 -20.88 -34.96 -6.59
C HIS A 304 -20.44 -33.80 -7.49
N ALA A 305 -19.45 -33.03 -7.02
CA ALA A 305 -18.14 -32.92 -7.67
C ALA A 305 -17.28 -31.89 -6.93
N LEU A 306 -16.19 -32.34 -6.29
CA LEU A 306 -14.82 -31.82 -6.38
C LEU A 306 -13.99 -32.28 -5.16
N GLU A 307 -12.91 -33.01 -5.47
CA GLU A 307 -11.94 -33.56 -4.52
C GLU A 307 -11.08 -32.49 -3.82
N PRO A 308 -10.56 -32.77 -2.61
CA PRO A 308 -9.63 -31.90 -1.91
C PRO A 308 -8.16 -32.26 -2.25
N SER A 309 -7.52 -31.51 -3.14
CA SER A 309 -6.08 -31.73 -3.42
C SER A 309 -5.23 -30.46 -3.62
N LEU A 310 -5.73 -29.24 -3.37
CA LEU A 310 -4.96 -28.01 -3.62
C LEU A 310 -4.58 -27.16 -2.40
N ALA A 311 -5.18 -27.40 -1.22
CA ALA A 311 -4.91 -26.59 -0.03
C ALA A 311 -3.60 -26.96 0.68
N PHE A 312 -3.11 -28.18 0.51
CA PHE A 312 -1.83 -28.64 1.07
C PHE A 312 -0.61 -28.20 0.24
N LEU A 313 -0.82 -27.79 -1.02
CA LEU A 313 0.28 -27.46 -1.93
C LEU A 313 0.83 -26.05 -1.70
N ILE A 314 0.01 -25.09 -1.25
CA ILE A 314 0.39 -23.66 -1.17
C ILE A 314 1.22 -23.36 0.10
N ILE A 315 0.98 -24.08 1.19
CA ILE A 315 1.77 -23.94 2.43
C ILE A 315 3.11 -24.70 2.31
N HIS A 316 3.16 -25.79 1.53
CA HIS A 316 4.40 -26.47 1.19
C HIS A 316 5.23 -25.67 0.16
N PHE A 317 4.59 -24.97 -0.77
CA PHE A 317 5.28 -24.13 -1.77
C PHE A 317 6.02 -22.94 -1.14
N TYR A 318 5.50 -22.33 -0.07
CA TYR A 318 6.17 -21.19 0.58
C TYR A 318 7.39 -21.59 1.43
N ARG A 319 7.39 -22.81 1.99
CA ARG A 319 8.54 -23.35 2.74
C ARG A 319 9.59 -23.94 1.80
N GLU A 320 9.17 -24.57 0.70
CA GLU A 320 10.06 -25.11 -0.33
C GLU A 320 10.68 -24.01 -1.18
N THR A 321 9.98 -22.94 -1.59
CA THR A 321 10.55 -21.98 -2.55
C THR A 321 11.67 -21.11 -1.95
N CYS A 322 11.61 -20.76 -0.66
CA CYS A 322 12.70 -20.02 -0.01
C CYS A 322 13.93 -20.89 0.25
N VAL A 323 13.74 -22.20 0.51
CA VAL A 323 14.84 -23.16 0.69
C VAL A 323 15.37 -23.64 -0.67
N HIS A 324 14.52 -23.83 -1.68
CA HIS A 324 14.90 -24.17 -3.05
C HIS A 324 15.52 -23.02 -3.80
N LEU A 325 15.18 -21.75 -3.54
CA LEU A 325 15.89 -20.63 -4.18
C LEU A 325 17.31 -20.49 -3.62
N ALA A 326 17.48 -20.63 -2.30
CA ALA A 326 18.81 -20.69 -1.67
C ALA A 326 19.60 -21.94 -2.13
N CYS A 327 18.96 -23.11 -2.20
CA CYS A 327 19.59 -24.36 -2.60
C CYS A 327 19.82 -24.44 -4.13
N ASN A 328 19.02 -23.78 -4.96
CA ASN A 328 19.22 -23.67 -6.40
C ASN A 328 20.27 -22.63 -6.75
N ILE A 329 20.43 -21.55 -5.97
CA ILE A 329 21.56 -20.63 -6.11
C ILE A 329 22.86 -21.34 -5.74
N VAL A 330 22.89 -22.12 -4.64
CA VAL A 330 24.05 -22.95 -4.27
C VAL A 330 24.32 -24.06 -5.31
N LYS A 331 23.30 -24.77 -5.81
CA LYS A 331 23.44 -25.77 -6.89
C LYS A 331 23.76 -25.18 -8.27
N MET A 332 23.46 -23.90 -8.48
CA MET A 332 23.82 -23.16 -9.69
C MET A 332 25.27 -22.67 -9.60
N LEU A 333 25.72 -22.24 -8.41
CA LEU A 333 27.13 -21.95 -8.11
C LEU A 333 28.00 -23.22 -8.28
N ASP A 334 27.55 -24.37 -7.76
CA ASP A 334 28.23 -25.67 -7.96
C ASP A 334 28.26 -26.10 -9.44
N ARG A 335 27.18 -25.85 -10.21
CA ARG A 335 27.14 -26.18 -11.64
C ARG A 335 28.00 -25.26 -12.48
N VAL A 336 28.15 -24.00 -12.10
CA VAL A 336 29.09 -23.07 -12.75
C VAL A 336 30.54 -23.48 -12.44
N GLN A 337 30.82 -23.98 -11.23
CA GLN A 337 32.12 -24.52 -10.84
C GLN A 337 32.47 -25.82 -11.60
N GLN A 338 31.51 -26.74 -11.76
CA GLN A 338 31.67 -27.94 -12.59
C GLN A 338 31.84 -27.63 -14.09
N PHE A 339 31.15 -26.60 -14.60
CA PHE A 339 31.28 -26.18 -15.99
C PHE A 339 32.68 -25.59 -16.27
N GLN A 340 33.28 -24.91 -15.29
CA GLN A 340 34.66 -24.40 -15.38
C GLN A 340 35.71 -25.52 -15.32
N GLU A 341 35.51 -26.57 -14.52
CA GLU A 341 36.41 -27.75 -14.50
C GLU A 341 36.35 -28.57 -15.80
N LEU A 342 35.18 -28.64 -16.44
CA LEU A 342 35.01 -29.29 -17.74
C LEU A 342 35.69 -28.50 -18.87
N THR A 343 35.70 -27.16 -18.81
CA THR A 343 36.45 -26.32 -19.77
C THR A 343 37.97 -26.33 -19.55
N LYS A 344 38.47 -26.72 -18.37
CA LYS A 344 39.91 -26.88 -18.09
C LYS A 344 40.50 -28.21 -18.61
N ARG A 345 39.67 -29.16 -19.08
CA ARG A 345 40.09 -30.52 -19.50
C ARG A 345 39.90 -30.86 -20.99
N ALA A 346 39.67 -29.89 -21.88
CA ALA A 346 39.61 -30.15 -23.32
C ALA A 346 40.92 -29.77 -24.04
N PRO A 347 41.60 -30.70 -24.74
CA PRO A 347 42.78 -30.39 -25.54
C PRO A 347 42.42 -29.74 -26.89
N ARG A 348 43.35 -28.93 -27.40
CA ARG A 348 43.29 -28.17 -28.67
C ARG A 348 43.16 -29.03 -29.94
N ALA A 349 42.63 -28.37 -30.98
CA ALA A 349 42.68 -28.62 -32.45
C ALA A 349 41.41 -29.30 -33.03
N THR A 350 40.84 -28.98 -34.22
CA THR A 350 41.32 -28.30 -35.44
C THR A 350 40.12 -27.83 -36.31
N LYS A 351 40.39 -26.90 -37.25
CA LYS A 351 39.58 -26.34 -38.38
C LYS A 351 38.48 -27.24 -39.01
N ILE A 352 37.42 -26.62 -39.58
CA ILE A 352 37.09 -26.58 -41.05
C ILE A 352 35.67 -25.99 -41.33
N ASN A 353 35.66 -25.00 -42.25
CA ASN A 353 34.73 -24.54 -43.31
C ASN A 353 33.19 -24.36 -43.16
N GLN A 354 32.78 -23.20 -43.71
CA GLN A 354 31.49 -22.85 -44.32
C GLN A 354 31.01 -23.87 -45.37
N VAL A 355 29.69 -24.09 -45.51
CA VAL A 355 28.91 -24.15 -46.78
C VAL A 355 27.40 -23.98 -46.48
N SER A 356 26.72 -23.36 -47.44
CA SER A 356 25.37 -22.78 -47.55
C SER A 356 24.21 -23.75 -47.91
N ILE A 357 23.00 -23.16 -48.10
CA ILE A 357 21.79 -23.59 -48.87
C ILE A 357 20.79 -24.44 -48.06
N GLY A 358 19.45 -24.26 -48.05
CA GLY A 358 18.48 -23.52 -48.87
C GLY A 358 17.22 -24.40 -49.09
N LEU A 359 16.10 -23.78 -49.48
CA LEU A 359 14.79 -24.35 -49.92
C LEU A 359 13.82 -24.86 -48.84
N SER A 360 12.49 -24.85 -49.01
CA SER A 360 11.49 -24.03 -49.72
C SER A 360 10.11 -24.59 -49.36
N LEU A 361 9.06 -23.77 -49.48
CA LEU A 361 7.65 -24.17 -49.45
C LEU A 361 7.31 -25.30 -50.44
N HIS A 362 6.31 -26.17 -50.15
CA HIS A 362 4.93 -26.10 -50.72
C HIS A 362 4.07 -27.36 -50.40
N GLU A 363 2.76 -27.12 -50.22
CA GLU A 363 1.58 -27.95 -50.58
C GLU A 363 0.58 -28.51 -49.55
N MET A 364 -0.69 -28.36 -49.98
CA MET A 364 -2.02 -28.85 -49.55
C MET A 364 -2.79 -27.98 -48.52
N GLN A 365 -4.00 -27.43 -48.77
CA GLN A 365 -4.95 -27.54 -49.90
C GLN A 365 -6.06 -26.43 -49.82
N LEU A 366 -6.30 -25.75 -50.96
CA LEU A 366 -7.55 -25.29 -51.65
C LEU A 366 -8.94 -25.34 -50.94
N ARG A 367 -10.03 -24.62 -51.28
CA ARG A 367 -10.46 -23.39 -52.03
C ARG A 367 -12.01 -23.43 -52.06
N LEU A 368 -12.71 -22.29 -52.19
CA LEU A 368 -14.00 -22.02 -52.91
C LEU A 368 -14.46 -20.59 -52.49
N ALA A 369 -14.19 -19.50 -53.24
CA ALA A 369 -14.96 -18.91 -54.37
C ALA A 369 -16.39 -18.47 -53.97
N SER A 370 -16.93 -17.27 -54.24
CA SER A 370 -16.69 -16.25 -55.29
C SER A 370 -17.54 -14.96 -55.06
N ASP A 371 -16.91 -13.77 -55.18
CA ASP A 371 -17.29 -12.48 -55.87
C ASP A 371 -18.70 -11.83 -55.81
N PRO A 372 -18.93 -10.56 -56.28
CA PRO A 372 -18.01 -9.41 -56.53
C PRO A 372 -18.56 -7.98 -56.15
N ALA A 373 -17.66 -6.98 -56.24
CA ALA A 373 -17.81 -5.59 -56.76
C ALA A 373 -18.87 -4.62 -56.17
N GLN A 374 -18.79 -3.28 -56.23
CA GLN A 374 -17.85 -2.19 -56.59
C GLN A 374 -18.61 -0.91 -56.18
N ASP A 375 -17.95 0.16 -55.69
CA ASP A 375 -18.11 1.49 -56.29
C ASP A 375 -17.20 2.58 -55.70
N HIS A 376 -16.90 3.54 -56.57
CA HIS A 376 -15.84 4.55 -56.52
C HIS A 376 -16.15 5.85 -55.73
N ALA A 377 -15.09 6.39 -55.11
CA ALA A 377 -14.61 7.77 -54.84
C ALA A 377 -15.37 9.02 -55.38
N PRO A 378 -14.91 10.29 -55.15
CA PRO A 378 -14.41 10.99 -53.93
C PRO A 378 -15.01 12.43 -53.77
N SER A 379 -14.92 13.09 -52.60
CA SER A 379 -14.94 14.57 -52.55
C SER A 379 -14.37 15.20 -51.28
N ILE A 380 -13.54 16.21 -51.52
CA ILE A 380 -12.86 17.16 -50.63
C ILE A 380 -13.85 18.18 -50.03
N ARG A 381 -13.68 18.63 -48.77
CA ARG A 381 -13.49 20.04 -48.27
C ARG A 381 -14.10 20.38 -46.89
N PHE A 382 -13.40 21.30 -46.22
CA PHE A 382 -13.76 22.23 -45.14
C PHE A 382 -13.82 21.75 -43.68
N SER A 383 -12.70 21.93 -42.99
CA SER A 383 -12.60 22.06 -41.54
C SER A 383 -13.11 23.45 -41.09
N THR A 384 -14.29 23.49 -40.49
CA THR A 384 -14.78 24.65 -39.74
C THR A 384 -14.53 24.39 -38.25
N LEU A 385 -13.62 25.15 -37.64
CA LEU A 385 -13.44 25.23 -36.20
C LEU A 385 -14.67 25.89 -35.59
N VAL A 386 -15.54 25.10 -34.96
CA VAL A 386 -16.56 25.61 -34.05
C VAL A 386 -16.02 25.46 -32.63
N TYR A 387 -15.71 26.59 -32.00
CA TYR A 387 -15.58 26.71 -30.55
C TYR A 387 -16.99 26.62 -29.95
N GLU A 388 -17.37 25.45 -29.44
CA GLU A 388 -18.53 25.34 -28.55
C GLU A 388 -18.05 25.42 -27.10
N THR A 389 -18.28 26.58 -26.49
CA THR A 389 -18.27 26.77 -25.04
C THR A 389 -19.41 25.95 -24.43
N ASN A 390 -19.08 24.78 -23.88
CA ASN A 390 -20.06 23.95 -23.18
C ASN A 390 -20.02 24.25 -21.68
N THR A 391 -20.87 25.18 -21.25
CA THR A 391 -21.35 25.26 -19.87
C THR A 391 -22.50 24.26 -19.71
N GLY A 392 -22.21 23.06 -19.22
CA GLY A 392 -23.17 21.99 -18.98
C GLY A 392 -22.63 21.03 -17.91
N GLY A 393 -23.49 20.61 -16.98
CA GLY A 393 -23.14 20.03 -15.69
C GLY A 393 -22.25 18.78 -15.71
N ALA A 394 -21.42 18.67 -14.68
CA ALA A 394 -20.45 17.59 -14.47
C ALA A 394 -21.13 16.24 -14.18
N HIS A 395 -21.44 15.47 -15.23
CA HIS A 395 -21.61 14.03 -15.13
C HIS A 395 -20.25 13.34 -15.39
N GLY A 396 -19.59 12.92 -14.32
CA GLY A 396 -18.33 12.17 -14.39
C GLY A 396 -18.55 10.76 -14.94
N HIS A 397 -18.21 10.53 -16.21
CA HIS A 397 -18.01 9.19 -16.76
C HIS A 397 -16.81 8.53 -16.05
N GLU A 398 -17.04 7.61 -15.11
CA GLU A 398 -15.99 6.72 -14.61
C GLU A 398 -15.57 5.75 -15.73
N LEU A 399 -14.33 5.89 -16.20
CA LEU A 399 -13.72 4.94 -17.14
C LEU A 399 -13.70 3.52 -16.53
N PRO A 400 -13.92 2.46 -17.33
CA PRO A 400 -13.89 1.08 -16.83
C PRO A 400 -12.58 0.76 -16.10
N ARG A 401 -12.65 0.17 -14.90
CA ARG A 401 -11.46 -0.29 -14.18
C ARG A 401 -10.72 -1.34 -15.02
N GLU A 402 -9.50 -1.02 -15.44
CA GLU A 402 -8.60 -1.91 -16.19
C GLU A 402 -8.43 -3.26 -15.46
N SER A 403 -8.28 -4.36 -16.22
CA SER A 403 -8.15 -5.71 -15.65
C SER A 403 -6.95 -5.83 -14.72
N PHE A 404 -6.99 -6.75 -13.75
CA PHE A 404 -5.89 -6.95 -12.78
C PHE A 404 -4.53 -7.11 -13.48
N TRP A 405 -4.46 -7.98 -14.49
CA TRP A 405 -3.24 -8.19 -15.27
C TRP A 405 -2.81 -6.95 -16.06
N THR A 406 -3.76 -6.12 -16.51
CA THR A 406 -3.44 -4.84 -17.16
C THR A 406 -2.85 -3.84 -16.16
N ARG A 407 -3.38 -3.80 -14.94
CA ARG A 407 -2.86 -2.97 -13.85
C ARG A 407 -1.50 -3.44 -13.33
N MET A 408 -1.25 -4.74 -13.35
CA MET A 408 0.04 -5.36 -13.00
C MET A 408 1.10 -5.22 -14.10
N GLY A 409 0.77 -4.59 -15.24
CA GLY A 409 1.75 -4.42 -16.32
C GLY A 409 2.00 -5.65 -17.18
N CYS A 410 1.21 -6.72 -16.99
CA CYS A 410 1.44 -8.05 -17.57
C CYS A 410 0.70 -8.30 -18.90
N THR A 411 -0.01 -7.31 -19.45
CA THR A 411 -0.71 -7.44 -20.72
C THR A 411 -0.19 -6.43 -21.75
N PRO A 412 -0.30 -6.70 -23.06
CA PRO A 412 0.04 -5.70 -24.08
C PRO A 412 -0.78 -4.41 -23.95
N THR A 413 -2.02 -4.50 -23.42
CA THR A 413 -2.86 -3.34 -23.14
C THR A 413 -2.29 -2.45 -22.04
N SER A 414 -1.51 -2.98 -21.09
CA SER A 414 -0.86 -2.20 -20.04
C SER A 414 0.02 -1.09 -20.59
N PHE A 415 0.67 -1.33 -21.72
CA PHE A 415 1.65 -0.41 -22.32
C PHE A 415 1.00 0.71 -23.14
N LYS A 416 -0.33 0.70 -23.34
CA LYS A 416 -1.04 1.77 -24.05
C LYS A 416 -1.18 3.01 -23.15
N ARG A 417 -1.29 4.19 -23.78
CA ARG A 417 -1.44 5.46 -23.08
C ARG A 417 -2.70 5.42 -22.21
N ARG A 418 -2.56 5.92 -20.98
CA ARG A 418 -3.72 6.13 -20.11
C ARG A 418 -4.51 7.36 -20.58
N THR A 419 -5.81 7.21 -20.67
CA THR A 419 -6.76 8.32 -20.86
C THR A 419 -7.43 8.55 -19.51
N LEU A 420 -7.28 9.73 -18.90
CA LEU A 420 -7.94 10.08 -17.64
C LEU A 420 -8.77 11.36 -17.82
N ALA A 421 -9.86 11.47 -17.07
CA ALA A 421 -10.75 12.62 -17.00
C ALA A 421 -10.38 13.64 -15.90
N THR A 422 -9.31 13.39 -15.13
CA THR A 422 -8.86 14.20 -13.99
C THR A 422 -7.36 14.52 -14.07
N ASP A 423 -6.95 15.64 -13.46
CA ASP A 423 -5.58 16.21 -13.53
C ASP A 423 -4.47 15.35 -12.88
N ASN A 424 -4.81 14.27 -12.16
CA ASN A 424 -3.81 13.40 -11.52
C ASN A 424 -3.56 12.15 -12.37
N GLN A 425 -2.43 12.14 -13.10
CA GLN A 425 -2.10 11.07 -14.07
C GLN A 425 -1.61 9.76 -13.42
N LEU A 426 -1.16 9.82 -12.15
CA LEU A 426 -0.56 8.69 -11.44
C LEU A 426 -1.60 7.84 -10.71
N ASN A 427 -1.29 6.57 -10.50
CA ASN A 427 -2.21 5.61 -9.89
C ASN A 427 -2.20 5.73 -8.36
N GLN A 428 -3.35 5.97 -7.73
CA GLN A 428 -3.47 6.00 -6.26
C GLN A 428 -3.58 4.58 -5.69
N THR A 429 -2.52 3.78 -5.85
CA THR A 429 -2.50 2.36 -5.48
C THR A 429 -1.72 2.07 -4.19
N MET A 430 -1.06 3.07 -3.60
CA MET A 430 -0.25 2.86 -2.41
C MET A 430 -1.10 2.86 -1.13
N LYS A 431 -0.98 1.76 -0.36
CA LYS A 431 -1.61 1.60 0.96
C LYS A 431 -0.76 2.25 2.06
N PRO A 432 -1.34 2.61 3.22
CA PRO A 432 -0.59 3.16 4.35
C PRO A 432 0.62 2.33 4.79
N ARG A 433 0.55 0.99 4.70
CA ARG A 433 1.68 0.10 5.02
C ARG A 433 2.90 0.32 4.12
N HIS A 434 2.66 0.65 2.84
CA HIS A 434 3.74 0.93 1.89
C HIS A 434 4.41 2.26 2.25
N LEU A 435 3.63 3.30 2.53
CA LEU A 435 4.18 4.61 2.93
C LEU A 435 5.00 4.50 4.22
N HIS A 436 4.55 3.72 5.21
CA HIS A 436 5.32 3.50 6.43
C HIS A 436 6.64 2.77 6.16
N MET A 437 6.64 1.70 5.34
CA MET A 437 7.88 0.98 5.03
C MET A 437 8.83 1.82 4.17
N ILE A 438 8.32 2.60 3.21
CA ILE A 438 9.14 3.56 2.45
C ILE A 438 9.80 4.58 3.39
N ALA A 439 9.06 5.11 4.38
CA ALA A 439 9.61 6.08 5.32
C ALA A 439 10.63 5.47 6.31
N ILE A 440 10.41 4.23 6.75
CA ILE A 440 11.26 3.56 7.75
C ILE A 440 12.48 2.89 7.09
N GLY A 441 12.31 2.15 6.01
CA GLY A 441 13.35 1.31 5.40
C GLY A 441 13.80 1.72 4.00
N GLY A 442 13.05 2.58 3.29
CA GLY A 442 13.32 2.99 1.90
C GLY A 442 14.58 3.80 1.65
N SER A 443 15.35 4.11 2.68
CA SER A 443 16.65 4.80 2.56
C SER A 443 17.74 4.15 3.40
N ILE A 444 17.54 2.89 3.76
CA ILE A 444 18.59 2.01 4.31
C ILE A 444 19.17 1.22 3.13
N GLY A 445 20.42 1.51 2.78
CA GLY A 445 21.09 0.91 1.63
C GLY A 445 22.61 1.04 1.66
N ALA A 446 23.24 1.13 0.49
CA ALA A 446 24.69 1.14 0.36
C ALA A 446 25.36 2.24 1.19
N GLY A 447 24.76 3.43 1.29
CA GLY A 447 25.31 4.51 2.12
C GLY A 447 25.47 4.10 3.59
N PHE A 448 24.45 3.46 4.15
CA PHE A 448 24.46 3.01 5.54
C PHE A 448 25.35 1.78 5.75
N PHE A 449 25.19 0.73 4.95
CA PHE A 449 25.93 -0.52 5.17
C PHE A 449 27.38 -0.48 4.70
N VAL A 450 27.66 0.18 3.58
CA VAL A 450 28.98 0.17 2.93
C VAL A 450 29.67 1.53 3.07
N GLY A 451 28.96 2.62 2.82
CA GLY A 451 29.47 3.99 2.94
C GLY A 451 29.95 4.32 4.35
N SER A 452 29.29 3.81 5.38
CA SER A 452 29.74 3.96 6.78
C SER A 452 31.15 3.44 7.02
N GLY A 453 31.62 2.44 6.27
CA GLY A 453 33.00 1.96 6.37
C GLY A 453 34.01 3.00 5.87
N SER A 454 33.69 3.69 4.76
CA SER A 454 34.49 4.81 4.27
C SER A 454 34.48 5.99 5.25
N ALA A 455 33.31 6.31 5.81
CA ALA A 455 33.19 7.36 6.83
C ALA A 455 34.00 7.04 8.10
N LEU A 456 33.92 5.80 8.60
CA LEU A 456 34.69 5.33 9.75
C LEU A 456 36.19 5.42 9.48
N ASN A 457 36.65 5.00 8.30
CA ASN A 457 38.06 5.06 7.91
C ASN A 457 38.57 6.50 7.75
N ARG A 458 37.75 7.42 7.23
CA ARG A 458 38.16 8.83 7.02
C ARG A 458 38.13 9.65 8.31
N GLY A 459 37.12 9.46 9.17
CA GLY A 459 36.85 10.34 10.31
C GLY A 459 37.01 9.71 11.70
N GLY A 460 36.98 8.38 11.82
CA GLY A 460 36.95 7.68 13.11
C GLY A 460 35.56 7.58 13.73
N PRO A 461 35.42 6.85 14.85
CA PRO A 461 34.12 6.48 15.41
C PRO A 461 33.33 7.65 16.01
N ALA A 462 33.99 8.66 16.59
CA ALA A 462 33.28 9.84 17.10
C ALA A 462 32.76 10.73 15.98
N THR A 463 33.59 10.99 14.97
CA THR A 463 33.17 11.72 13.76
C THR A 463 31.98 11.04 13.10
N LEU A 464 32.00 9.71 12.97
CA LEU A 464 30.90 8.95 12.40
C LEU A 464 29.58 9.23 13.12
N LEU A 465 29.57 9.21 14.46
CA LEU A 465 28.36 9.48 15.24
C LEU A 465 27.92 10.94 15.19
N ILE A 466 28.86 11.87 15.32
CA ILE A 466 28.58 13.31 15.35
C ILE A 466 27.95 13.74 14.03
N ASP A 467 28.56 13.37 12.91
CA ASP A 467 28.09 13.79 11.59
C ASP A 467 26.73 13.18 11.24
N PHE A 468 26.53 11.89 11.52
CA PHE A 468 25.23 11.25 11.32
C PHE A 468 24.15 11.82 12.25
N ALA A 469 24.50 12.26 13.46
CA ALA A 469 23.57 12.96 14.35
C ALA A 469 23.21 14.36 13.84
N ILE A 470 24.19 15.13 13.35
CA ILE A 470 23.98 16.47 12.79
C ILE A 470 23.11 16.38 11.52
N ILE A 471 23.45 15.49 10.59
CA ILE A 471 22.67 15.29 9.37
C ILE A 471 21.30 14.69 9.71
N GLY A 472 21.22 13.76 10.66
CA GLY A 472 19.94 13.22 11.14
C GLY A 472 19.03 14.31 11.70
N PHE A 473 19.55 15.24 12.48
CA PHE A 473 18.79 16.38 12.99
C PHE A 473 18.34 17.33 11.85
N ALA A 474 19.20 17.59 10.86
CA ALA A 474 18.78 18.34 9.66
C ALA A 474 17.66 17.62 8.90
N MET A 475 17.80 16.31 8.68
CA MET A 475 16.83 15.47 7.97
C MET A 475 15.47 15.40 8.69
N PHE A 476 15.48 15.33 10.02
CA PHE A 476 14.27 15.42 10.84
C PHE A 476 13.47 16.70 10.52
N ASN A 477 14.15 17.86 10.52
CA ASN A 477 13.53 19.15 10.21
C ASN A 477 13.03 19.22 8.76
N VAL A 478 13.81 18.69 7.81
CA VAL A 478 13.44 18.63 6.39
C VAL A 478 12.18 17.78 6.19
N CYS A 479 12.06 16.62 6.82
CA CYS A 479 10.89 15.74 6.68
C CYS A 479 9.62 16.36 7.26
N TYR A 480 9.71 17.02 8.41
CA TYR A 480 8.57 17.71 9.00
C TYR A 480 8.13 18.90 8.15
N ALA A 481 9.07 19.68 7.62
CA ALA A 481 8.79 20.78 6.69
C ALA A 481 8.13 20.26 5.39
N LEU A 482 8.68 19.20 4.82
CA LEU A 482 8.13 18.53 3.63
C LEU A 482 6.72 18.02 3.89
N GLY A 483 6.49 17.40 5.05
CA GLY A 483 5.20 16.86 5.42
C GLY A 483 4.09 17.89 5.52
N GLU A 484 4.40 19.02 6.14
CA GLU A 484 3.46 20.13 6.23
C GLU A 484 3.08 20.66 4.84
N LEU A 485 4.08 20.89 3.97
CA LEU A 485 3.84 21.31 2.59
C LEU A 485 3.04 20.27 1.80
N ALA A 486 3.33 18.99 1.96
CA ALA A 486 2.69 17.90 1.22
C ALA A 486 1.27 17.57 1.68
N VAL A 487 0.93 17.79 2.96
CA VAL A 487 -0.45 17.69 3.43
C VAL A 487 -1.28 18.86 2.90
N MET A 488 -0.70 20.07 2.83
CA MET A 488 -1.37 21.27 2.32
C MET A 488 -1.55 21.26 0.79
N TYR A 489 -0.50 20.84 0.07
CA TYR A 489 -0.40 20.86 -1.38
C TYR A 489 0.04 19.50 -1.91
N PRO A 490 -0.88 18.52 -2.02
CA PRO A 490 -0.58 17.22 -2.60
C PRO A 490 -0.44 17.37 -4.13
N VAL A 491 0.78 17.61 -4.61
CA VAL A 491 1.08 17.85 -6.03
C VAL A 491 1.92 16.73 -6.62
N SER A 492 1.62 16.35 -7.87
CA SER A 492 2.48 15.48 -8.69
C SER A 492 3.84 16.16 -8.86
N GLY A 493 4.93 15.41 -8.69
CA GLY A 493 6.31 15.93 -8.73
C GLY A 493 6.94 16.28 -7.37
N GLY A 494 6.16 16.29 -6.28
CA GLY A 494 6.70 16.45 -4.94
C GLY A 494 7.31 17.83 -4.69
N PHE A 495 8.50 17.87 -4.09
CA PHE A 495 9.03 19.10 -3.49
C PHE A 495 9.67 20.12 -4.43
N TYR A 496 10.08 19.76 -5.65
CA TYR A 496 10.56 20.77 -6.60
C TYR A 496 9.41 21.70 -7.05
N THR A 497 8.16 21.21 -7.03
CA THR A 497 6.98 22.03 -7.25
C THR A 497 6.83 23.07 -6.13
N TYR A 498 7.16 22.72 -4.88
CA TYR A 498 7.21 23.70 -3.77
C TYR A 498 8.33 24.72 -3.97
N SER A 499 9.48 24.30 -4.50
CA SER A 499 10.56 25.22 -4.88
C SER A 499 10.11 26.19 -5.99
N SER A 500 9.44 25.69 -7.02
CA SER A 500 8.88 26.53 -8.10
C SER A 500 7.86 27.53 -7.58
N ARG A 501 7.00 27.09 -6.64
CA ARG A 501 5.90 27.86 -6.09
C ARG A 501 6.34 28.92 -5.09
N PHE A 502 7.17 28.54 -4.11
CA PHE A 502 7.50 29.38 -2.96
C PHE A 502 8.88 30.02 -3.04
N ILE A 503 9.75 29.62 -3.97
CA ILE A 503 11.09 30.20 -4.15
C ILE A 503 11.16 30.99 -5.46
N ASP A 504 11.31 30.28 -6.57
CA ASP A 504 11.39 30.84 -7.92
C ASP A 504 11.22 29.71 -8.96
N PRO A 505 10.51 29.94 -10.07
CA PRO A 505 10.37 28.95 -11.15
C PRO A 505 11.68 28.44 -11.74
N SER A 506 12.71 29.29 -11.87
CA SER A 506 14.04 28.91 -12.38
C SER A 506 14.77 28.02 -11.38
N TRP A 507 14.66 28.33 -10.08
CA TRP A 507 15.18 27.47 -9.02
C TRP A 507 14.44 26.13 -8.97
N GLY A 508 13.12 26.15 -9.15
CA GLY A 508 12.30 24.94 -9.27
C GLY A 508 12.70 24.05 -10.44
N PHE A 509 12.98 24.63 -11.61
CA PHE A 509 13.55 23.92 -12.77
C PHE A 509 14.88 23.26 -12.43
N ALA A 510 15.80 24.00 -11.79
CA ALA A 510 17.10 23.48 -11.38
C ALA A 510 16.97 22.33 -10.37
N MET A 511 16.13 22.47 -9.36
CA MET A 511 15.90 21.43 -8.35
C MET A 511 15.23 20.19 -8.93
N GLY A 512 14.32 20.35 -9.89
CA GLY A 512 13.72 19.22 -10.58
C GLY A 512 14.76 18.38 -11.33
N TRP A 513 15.59 19.02 -12.18
CA TRP A 513 16.65 18.30 -12.89
C TRP A 513 17.71 17.76 -11.94
N ASN A 514 18.13 18.52 -10.93
CA ASN A 514 19.04 18.05 -9.88
C ASN A 514 18.56 16.73 -9.26
N TYR A 515 17.26 16.63 -8.94
CA TYR A 515 16.71 15.43 -8.35
C TYR A 515 16.57 14.26 -9.33
N VAL A 516 16.27 14.52 -10.61
CA VAL A 516 16.32 13.49 -11.67
C VAL A 516 17.73 12.93 -11.82
N PHE A 517 18.75 13.79 -11.89
CA PHE A 517 20.15 13.38 -12.00
C PHE A 517 20.63 12.62 -10.77
N GLN A 518 20.25 13.07 -9.57
CA GLN A 518 20.55 12.36 -8.33
C GLN A 518 20.10 10.89 -8.44
N TRP A 519 18.84 10.63 -8.76
CA TRP A 519 18.34 9.25 -8.88
C TRP A 519 18.90 8.48 -10.07
N ALA A 520 19.16 9.15 -11.19
CA ALA A 520 19.81 8.54 -12.34
C ALA A 520 21.24 8.06 -12.04
N ILE A 521 21.91 8.69 -11.07
CA ILE A 521 23.27 8.34 -10.59
C ILE A 521 23.24 7.32 -9.46
N VAL A 522 22.21 7.33 -8.61
CA VAL A 522 22.04 6.33 -7.54
C VAL A 522 21.92 4.93 -8.11
N LEU A 523 21.14 4.71 -9.18
CA LEU A 523 20.98 3.36 -9.76
C LEU A 523 22.31 2.70 -10.16
N PRO A 524 23.19 3.31 -10.99
CA PRO A 524 24.48 2.72 -11.31
C PRO A 524 25.39 2.59 -10.08
N LEU A 525 25.31 3.50 -9.10
CA LEU A 525 26.04 3.38 -7.84
C LEU A 525 25.67 2.10 -7.10
N GLU A 526 24.38 1.84 -6.96
CA GLU A 526 23.86 0.63 -6.30
C GLU A 526 24.32 -0.64 -7.05
N LEU A 527 24.27 -0.65 -8.39
CA LEU A 527 24.77 -1.78 -9.18
C LEU A 527 26.27 -2.03 -8.98
N VAL A 528 27.09 -0.98 -8.86
CA VAL A 528 28.52 -1.10 -8.53
C VAL A 528 28.68 -1.69 -7.12
N VAL A 529 27.88 -1.27 -6.14
CA VAL A 529 27.93 -1.80 -4.77
C VAL A 529 27.58 -3.29 -4.72
N ALA A 530 26.53 -3.70 -5.43
CA ALA A 530 26.19 -5.11 -5.57
C ALA A 530 27.36 -5.93 -6.09
N SER A 531 28.08 -5.41 -7.09
CA SER A 531 29.14 -6.16 -7.77
C SER A 531 30.31 -6.53 -6.85
N PHE A 532 30.82 -5.60 -6.04
CA PHE A 532 31.90 -5.92 -5.09
C PHE A 532 31.39 -6.56 -3.79
N THR A 533 30.11 -6.40 -3.44
CA THR A 533 29.51 -7.17 -2.33
C THR A 533 29.48 -8.66 -2.68
N VAL A 534 29.17 -9.02 -3.93
CA VAL A 534 29.23 -10.43 -4.38
C VAL A 534 30.67 -10.95 -4.46
N ALA A 535 31.64 -10.08 -4.75
CA ALA A 535 33.05 -10.43 -4.75
C ALA A 535 33.54 -10.96 -3.38
N TYR A 536 32.78 -10.76 -2.30
CA TYR A 536 33.01 -11.42 -1.02
C TYR A 536 33.06 -12.95 -1.10
N TRP A 537 32.18 -13.55 -1.91
CA TRP A 537 32.10 -15.00 -2.08
C TRP A 537 32.92 -15.53 -3.25
N ASN A 538 33.01 -14.75 -4.34
CA ASN A 538 33.74 -15.13 -5.54
C ASN A 538 34.19 -13.90 -6.33
N ASP A 539 35.50 -13.69 -6.42
CA ASP A 539 36.15 -12.60 -7.15
C ASP A 539 36.67 -13.00 -8.54
N GLU A 540 36.56 -14.27 -8.94
CA GLU A 540 36.97 -14.77 -10.26
C GLU A 540 35.97 -14.40 -11.37
N VAL A 541 34.70 -14.17 -11.01
CA VAL A 541 33.63 -13.85 -11.96
C VAL A 541 33.68 -12.37 -12.35
N ASN A 542 33.62 -12.10 -13.66
CA ASN A 542 33.62 -10.72 -14.16
C ASN A 542 32.45 -9.89 -13.57
N VAL A 543 32.80 -8.72 -13.02
CA VAL A 543 31.90 -7.71 -12.42
C VAL A 543 30.69 -7.41 -13.30
N ALA A 544 30.84 -7.44 -14.64
CA ALA A 544 29.77 -7.22 -15.60
C ALA A 544 28.58 -8.16 -15.42
N VAL A 545 28.83 -9.42 -15.05
CA VAL A 545 27.79 -10.44 -14.86
C VAL A 545 26.87 -10.03 -13.71
N TRP A 546 27.46 -9.57 -12.60
CA TRP A 546 26.71 -9.12 -11.43
C TRP A 546 25.91 -7.86 -11.72
N ILE A 547 26.53 -6.86 -12.36
CA ILE A 547 25.82 -5.64 -12.79
C ILE A 547 24.61 -5.99 -13.67
N THR A 548 24.78 -6.89 -14.65
CA THR A 548 23.70 -7.35 -15.53
C THR A 548 22.57 -8.01 -14.73
N LEU A 549 22.92 -8.93 -13.82
CA LEU A 549 21.96 -9.71 -13.04
C LEU A 549 21.07 -8.81 -12.19
N PHE A 550 21.66 -7.87 -11.45
CA PHE A 550 20.91 -6.95 -10.61
C PHE A 550 20.12 -5.94 -11.44
N ALA A 551 20.64 -5.46 -12.58
CA ALA A 551 19.89 -4.62 -13.49
C ALA A 551 18.64 -5.33 -14.04
N VAL A 552 18.75 -6.60 -14.44
CA VAL A 552 17.60 -7.42 -14.88
C VAL A 552 16.57 -7.59 -13.77
N ALA A 553 17.00 -7.82 -12.53
CA ALA A 553 16.09 -7.92 -11.39
C ALA A 553 15.31 -6.61 -11.16
N ILE A 554 15.98 -5.46 -11.20
CA ILE A 554 15.34 -4.13 -11.06
C ILE A 554 14.37 -3.86 -12.21
N ILE A 555 14.75 -4.20 -13.46
CA ILE A 555 13.86 -4.08 -14.63
C ILE A 555 12.61 -4.93 -14.42
N ALA A 556 12.76 -6.19 -13.99
CA ALA A 556 11.65 -7.11 -13.77
C ALA A 556 10.66 -6.57 -12.72
N ILE A 557 11.14 -5.97 -11.63
CA ILE A 557 10.28 -5.35 -10.61
C ILE A 557 9.52 -4.16 -11.20
N ASN A 558 10.18 -3.31 -11.99
CA ASN A 558 9.58 -2.12 -12.59
C ASN A 558 8.54 -2.44 -13.68
N VAL A 559 8.56 -3.65 -14.26
CA VAL A 559 7.46 -4.12 -15.13
C VAL A 559 6.13 -4.12 -14.38
N PHE A 560 6.10 -4.41 -13.07
CA PHE A 560 4.87 -4.40 -12.26
C PHE A 560 4.44 -3.00 -11.80
N GLY A 561 5.14 -1.96 -12.24
CA GLY A 561 4.82 -0.55 -11.98
C GLY A 561 4.93 -0.13 -10.52
N SER A 562 4.14 0.88 -10.12
CA SER A 562 4.22 1.48 -8.78
C SER A 562 3.92 0.49 -7.66
N LEU A 563 3.05 -0.49 -7.92
CA LEU A 563 2.73 -1.54 -6.96
C LEU A 563 3.87 -2.55 -6.82
N GLY A 564 4.57 -2.88 -7.90
CA GLY A 564 5.78 -3.70 -7.86
C GLY A 564 6.85 -3.10 -6.95
N TYR A 565 7.12 -1.81 -7.13
CA TYR A 565 7.99 -1.05 -6.23
C TYR A 565 7.49 -1.08 -4.78
N ALA A 566 6.22 -0.76 -4.55
CA ALA A 566 5.67 -0.64 -3.21
C ALA A 566 5.70 -1.97 -2.41
N GLU A 567 5.44 -3.10 -3.07
CA GLU A 567 5.48 -4.43 -2.43
C GLU A 567 6.91 -4.92 -2.23
N GLU A 568 7.81 -4.71 -3.20
CA GLU A 568 9.23 -5.05 -3.04
C GLU A 568 9.81 -4.28 -1.87
N GLU A 569 9.64 -2.95 -1.84
CA GLU A 569 10.15 -2.09 -0.77
C GLU A 569 9.58 -2.47 0.59
N PHE A 570 8.31 -2.91 0.65
CA PHE A 570 7.70 -3.39 1.88
C PHE A 570 8.43 -4.61 2.45
N TRP A 571 8.67 -5.64 1.62
CA TRP A 571 9.31 -6.88 2.08
C TRP A 571 10.80 -6.71 2.33
N SER A 572 11.51 -6.01 1.45
CA SER A 572 12.93 -5.72 1.65
C SER A 572 13.14 -4.86 2.90
N SER A 573 12.29 -3.87 3.17
CA SER A 573 12.31 -3.10 4.42
C SER A 573 12.12 -3.95 5.67
N VAL A 574 11.17 -4.90 5.68
CA VAL A 574 10.99 -5.81 6.83
C VAL A 574 12.27 -6.60 7.11
N LEU A 575 12.91 -7.14 6.07
CA LEU A 575 14.18 -7.88 6.20
C LEU A 575 15.33 -7.00 6.69
N LYS A 576 15.51 -5.82 6.08
CA LYS A 576 16.54 -4.82 6.45
C LYS A 576 16.45 -4.43 7.92
N LEU A 577 15.23 -4.11 8.37
CA LEU A 577 14.99 -3.68 9.74
C LEU A 577 15.23 -4.82 10.74
N GLY A 578 14.78 -6.03 10.42
CA GLY A 578 15.05 -7.22 11.24
C GLY A 578 16.56 -7.49 11.37
N ALA A 579 17.32 -7.35 10.28
CA ALA A 579 18.76 -7.55 10.28
C ALA A 579 19.51 -6.52 11.15
N ILE A 580 19.13 -5.24 11.07
CA ILE A 580 19.75 -4.17 11.87
C ILE A 580 19.43 -4.35 13.36
N ILE A 581 18.19 -4.69 13.71
CA ILE A 581 17.82 -4.99 15.11
C ILE A 581 18.63 -6.19 15.63
N SER A 582 18.77 -7.24 14.82
CA SER A 582 19.59 -8.40 15.17
C SER A 582 21.06 -8.00 15.37
N PHE A 583 21.62 -7.17 14.48
CA PHE A 583 22.98 -6.65 14.60
C PHE A 583 23.17 -5.82 15.86
N MET A 584 22.21 -4.99 16.26
CA MET A 584 22.32 -4.19 17.50
C MET A 584 22.33 -5.07 18.76
N ILE A 585 21.50 -6.11 18.79
CA ILE A 585 21.46 -7.05 19.92
C ILE A 585 22.78 -7.84 19.98
N ILE A 586 23.23 -8.37 18.84
CA ILE A 586 24.51 -9.09 18.75
C ILE A 586 25.66 -8.15 19.11
N GLY A 587 25.67 -6.93 18.59
CA GLY A 587 26.70 -5.94 18.86
C GLY A 587 26.80 -5.58 20.34
N LEU A 588 25.68 -5.48 21.05
CA LEU A 588 25.68 -5.30 22.50
C LEU A 588 26.33 -6.50 23.21
N ILE A 589 25.97 -7.72 22.82
CA ILE A 589 26.55 -8.95 23.40
C ILE A 589 28.07 -9.00 23.15
N LEU A 590 28.52 -8.69 21.93
CA LEU A 590 29.93 -8.67 21.55
C LEU A 590 30.71 -7.58 22.31
N VAL A 591 30.15 -6.38 22.45
CA VAL A 591 30.77 -5.30 23.24
C VAL A 591 30.95 -5.71 24.71
N CYS A 592 30.00 -6.46 25.27
CA CYS A 592 30.08 -7.00 26.62
C CYS A 592 31.01 -8.22 26.77
N GLY A 593 31.58 -8.75 25.67
CA GLY A 593 32.46 -9.91 25.69
C GLY A 593 31.77 -11.26 25.63
N GLY A 594 30.50 -11.30 25.23
CA GLY A 594 29.72 -12.54 25.06
C GLY A 594 29.94 -13.24 23.71
N GLY A 595 31.04 -12.94 23.01
CA GLY A 595 31.35 -13.52 21.71
C GLY A 595 31.87 -14.97 21.80
N PRO A 596 31.79 -15.74 20.70
CA PRO A 596 32.42 -17.06 20.59
C PRO A 596 33.92 -17.06 20.93
N SER A 597 34.43 -18.16 21.48
CA SER A 597 35.84 -18.30 21.87
C SER A 597 36.83 -18.30 20.69
N ASN A 598 36.36 -18.54 19.48
CA ASN A 598 37.16 -18.47 18.25
C ASN A 598 37.14 -17.07 17.60
N GLY A 599 36.43 -16.10 18.18
CA GLY A 599 36.38 -14.70 17.75
C GLY A 599 37.12 -13.75 18.69
N ILE A 600 37.32 -12.50 18.27
CA ILE A 600 38.08 -11.50 19.05
C ILE A 600 37.28 -10.84 20.18
N TYR A 601 35.96 -11.06 20.22
CA TYR A 601 35.03 -10.49 21.22
C TYR A 601 34.66 -11.48 22.33
N SER A 602 35.52 -12.45 22.63
CA SER A 602 35.32 -13.42 23.72
C SER A 602 35.61 -12.87 25.12
N GLU A 603 36.11 -11.63 25.19
CA GLU A 603 36.36 -10.89 26.42
C GLU A 603 35.73 -9.50 26.33
N TYR A 604 35.59 -8.82 27.47
CA TYR A 604 34.97 -7.50 27.53
C TYR A 604 35.65 -6.51 26.58
N TRP A 605 34.99 -6.18 25.47
CA TRP A 605 35.55 -5.34 24.42
C TRP A 605 35.41 -3.85 24.74
N GLY A 606 34.23 -3.42 25.20
CA GLY A 606 33.98 -2.03 25.61
C GLY A 606 34.23 -1.02 24.49
N ALA A 607 34.81 0.13 24.85
CA ALA A 607 35.07 1.26 23.94
C ALA A 607 36.56 1.40 23.57
N ARG A 608 37.34 0.32 23.55
CA ARG A 608 38.81 0.33 23.32
C ARG A 608 39.21 1.13 22.08
N LEU A 609 38.46 0.96 20.98
CA LEU A 609 38.71 1.62 19.69
C LEU A 609 38.51 3.14 19.70
N TRP A 610 37.83 3.68 20.71
CA TRP A 610 37.68 5.12 20.91
C TRP A 610 38.91 5.76 21.55
N TYR A 611 39.76 4.95 22.20
CA TYR A 611 41.02 5.39 22.80
C TYR A 611 42.21 5.10 21.90
N ASP A 612 42.25 3.92 21.28
CA ASP A 612 43.32 3.48 20.37
C ASP A 612 42.72 2.73 19.18
N PRO A 613 42.88 3.20 17.91
CA PRO A 613 43.73 4.30 17.43
C PRO A 613 43.20 5.71 17.74
N GLY A 614 41.99 5.82 18.31
CA GLY A 614 41.42 7.08 18.79
C GLY A 614 40.12 7.48 18.11
N ALA A 615 39.36 8.32 18.81
CA ALA A 615 37.99 8.70 18.45
C ALA A 615 37.87 9.57 17.17
N PHE A 616 38.85 10.42 16.90
CA PHE A 616 38.87 11.37 15.78
C PHE A 616 40.07 11.10 14.87
N LYS A 617 39.83 10.37 13.77
CA LYS A 617 40.85 10.15 12.75
C LYS A 617 40.90 11.35 11.81
N ASN A 618 42.10 11.78 11.42
CA ASN A 618 42.35 12.96 10.57
C ASN A 618 41.80 14.31 11.11
N GLY A 619 41.52 14.41 12.42
CA GLY A 619 41.10 15.64 13.09
C GLY A 619 39.86 16.29 12.46
N PHE A 620 39.80 17.64 12.47
CA PHE A 620 38.67 18.40 11.92
C PHE A 620 38.45 18.18 10.41
N LYS A 621 39.52 17.90 9.66
CA LYS A 621 39.45 17.57 8.23
C LYS A 621 38.73 16.24 8.01
N GLY A 622 38.97 15.27 8.91
CA GLY A 622 38.22 14.01 8.99
C GLY A 622 36.73 14.25 9.22
N VAL A 623 36.38 15.13 10.18
CA VAL A 623 34.99 15.56 10.43
C VAL A 623 34.35 16.11 9.16
N CYS A 624 34.97 17.09 8.52
CA CYS A 624 34.39 17.69 7.31
C CYS A 624 34.19 16.69 6.16
N SER A 625 35.01 15.62 6.10
CA SER A 625 34.98 14.63 5.01
C SER A 625 33.85 13.60 5.11
N VAL A 626 33.18 13.49 6.26
CA VAL A 626 32.18 12.45 6.52
C VAL A 626 30.75 12.94 6.23
N PHE A 627 30.49 14.24 6.26
CA PHE A 627 29.16 14.81 6.03
C PHE A 627 28.49 14.37 4.71
N VAL A 628 29.21 14.26 3.60
CA VAL A 628 28.61 13.85 2.32
C VAL A 628 28.21 12.38 2.35
N THR A 629 28.98 11.51 2.98
CA THR A 629 28.61 10.11 3.19
C THR A 629 27.38 10.00 4.08
N ALA A 630 27.31 10.82 5.15
CA ALA A 630 26.13 10.88 6.00
C ALA A 630 24.90 11.39 5.23
N ALA A 631 25.03 12.47 4.44
CA ALA A 631 23.96 13.00 3.60
C ALA A 631 23.47 11.96 2.57
N PHE A 632 24.38 11.29 1.87
CA PHE A 632 24.02 10.20 0.96
C PHE A 632 23.26 9.09 1.70
N SER A 633 23.68 8.72 2.90
CA SER A 633 23.05 7.66 3.69
C SER A 633 21.63 8.00 4.16
N PHE A 634 21.29 9.28 4.29
CA PHE A 634 19.92 9.74 4.62
C PHE A 634 19.09 10.08 3.37
N SER A 635 19.70 10.13 2.19
CA SER A 635 19.00 10.37 0.91
C SER A 635 17.93 9.32 0.66
N GLY A 636 16.79 9.73 0.10
CA GLY A 636 15.62 8.86 -0.11
C GLY A 636 14.61 8.90 1.04
N THR A 637 14.93 9.53 2.18
CA THR A 637 13.93 9.77 3.24
C THR A 637 12.80 10.66 2.74
N GLU A 638 13.13 11.64 1.89
CA GLU A 638 12.19 12.56 1.26
C GLU A 638 11.27 11.90 0.23
N LEU A 639 11.53 10.66 -0.21
CA LEU A 639 10.66 9.94 -1.15
C LEU A 639 9.25 9.73 -0.59
N VAL A 640 9.08 9.75 0.73
CA VAL A 640 7.75 9.71 1.37
C VAL A 640 6.86 10.87 0.89
N GLY A 641 7.43 12.03 0.60
CA GLY A 641 6.70 13.18 0.06
C GLY A 641 6.27 12.98 -1.39
N LEU A 642 7.04 12.24 -2.19
CA LEU A 642 6.67 11.89 -3.57
C LEU A 642 5.62 10.76 -3.59
N ALA A 643 5.79 9.75 -2.74
CA ALA A 643 4.82 8.67 -2.53
C ALA A 643 3.48 9.16 -1.97
N ALA A 644 3.47 10.29 -1.26
CA ALA A 644 2.25 10.91 -0.79
C ALA A 644 1.30 11.29 -1.93
N ALA A 645 1.80 11.64 -3.13
CA ALA A 645 0.95 11.95 -4.28
C ALA A 645 0.19 10.71 -4.82
N GLU A 646 0.69 9.50 -4.54
CA GLU A 646 0.10 8.21 -4.94
C GLU A 646 -0.65 7.49 -3.80
N ALA A 647 -0.78 8.13 -2.64
CA ALA A 647 -1.54 7.58 -1.52
C ALA A 647 -3.03 7.92 -1.64
N GLU A 648 -3.91 6.97 -1.30
CA GLU A 648 -5.36 7.18 -1.30
C GLU A 648 -5.79 8.30 -0.34
N ASN A 649 -5.17 8.40 0.83
CA ASN A 649 -5.43 9.47 1.80
C ASN A 649 -4.12 9.99 2.45
N PRO A 650 -3.41 10.90 1.76
CA PRO A 650 -2.15 11.49 2.22
C PRO A 650 -2.29 12.20 3.57
N ALA A 651 -3.38 12.94 3.79
CA ALA A 651 -3.62 13.68 5.04
C ALA A 651 -3.70 12.77 6.28
N LYS A 652 -4.09 11.51 6.10
CA LYS A 652 -4.10 10.50 7.15
C LYS A 652 -2.79 9.72 7.25
N ALA A 653 -2.22 9.30 6.11
CA ALA A 653 -1.08 8.38 6.08
C ALA A 653 0.28 9.07 6.23
N LEU A 654 0.44 10.28 5.67
CA LEU A 654 1.72 10.98 5.63
C LEU A 654 2.21 11.45 7.01
N PRO A 655 1.37 12.02 7.91
CA PRO A 655 1.82 12.42 9.25
C PRO A 655 2.41 11.27 10.06
N GLY A 656 1.81 10.07 10.00
CA GLY A 656 2.33 8.89 10.66
C GLY A 656 3.70 8.48 10.11
N ALA A 657 3.83 8.45 8.78
CA ALA A 657 5.09 8.11 8.12
C ALA A 657 6.25 9.06 8.50
N ILE A 658 5.98 10.37 8.60
CA ILE A 658 7.00 11.37 8.96
C ILE A 658 7.48 11.22 10.40
N LYS A 659 6.57 10.96 11.35
CA LYS A 659 6.96 10.77 12.76
C LYS A 659 7.90 9.59 12.94
N GLN A 660 7.75 8.54 12.14
CA GLN A 660 8.63 7.36 12.17
C GLN A 660 10.08 7.66 11.76
N VAL A 661 10.32 8.75 11.01
CA VAL A 661 11.67 9.16 10.62
C VAL A 661 12.55 9.42 11.85
N PHE A 662 12.00 9.94 12.96
CA PHE A 662 12.74 10.14 14.21
C PHE A 662 13.32 8.83 14.77
N TRP A 663 12.48 7.79 14.83
CA TRP A 663 12.89 6.48 15.33
C TRP A 663 13.92 5.83 14.43
N ARG A 664 13.75 6.00 13.11
CA ARG A 664 14.71 5.54 12.12
C ARG A 664 16.08 6.18 12.30
N ILE A 665 16.16 7.51 12.42
CA ILE A 665 17.42 8.24 12.64
C ILE A 665 18.09 7.73 13.92
N THR A 666 17.33 7.69 15.02
CA THR A 666 17.88 7.39 16.35
C THR A 666 18.33 5.93 16.47
N LEU A 667 17.46 4.98 16.14
CA LEU A 667 17.74 3.56 16.36
C LEU A 667 18.70 2.99 15.32
N PHE A 668 18.48 3.25 14.02
CA PHE A 668 19.27 2.55 13.00
C PHE A 668 20.59 3.25 12.69
N TYR A 669 20.60 4.58 12.60
CA TYR A 669 21.83 5.30 12.31
C TYR A 669 22.66 5.52 13.57
N ILE A 670 22.11 6.13 14.62
CA ILE A 670 22.94 6.48 15.79
C ILE A 670 23.34 5.23 16.56
N VAL A 671 22.39 4.40 17.01
CA VAL A 671 22.72 3.20 17.79
C VAL A 671 23.44 2.14 16.93
N GLY A 672 23.00 1.91 15.69
CA GLY A 672 23.66 0.98 14.77
C GLY A 672 25.11 1.36 14.48
N LEU A 673 25.38 2.62 14.13
CA LEU A 673 26.76 3.08 13.86
C LEU A 673 27.60 3.22 15.13
N MET A 674 26.98 3.38 16.30
CA MET A 674 27.69 3.34 17.57
C MET A 674 28.31 1.97 17.78
N PHE A 675 27.55 0.90 17.55
CA PHE A 675 28.10 -0.47 17.61
C PHE A 675 29.17 -0.71 16.56
N VAL A 676 29.00 -0.19 15.35
CA VAL A 676 30.07 -0.23 14.33
C VAL A 676 31.35 0.46 14.85
N GLY A 677 31.24 1.67 15.40
CA GLY A 677 32.39 2.40 15.95
C GLY A 677 32.98 1.79 17.22
N LEU A 678 32.25 0.93 17.93
CA LEU A 678 32.75 0.16 19.07
C LEU A 678 33.44 -1.13 18.65
N LEU A 679 32.98 -1.78 17.58
CA LEU A 679 33.41 -3.13 17.19
C LEU A 679 34.50 -3.14 16.10
N VAL A 680 34.47 -2.19 15.16
CA VAL A 680 35.35 -2.18 13.98
C VAL A 680 36.38 -1.06 14.07
N SER A 681 37.65 -1.39 13.88
CA SER A 681 38.73 -0.40 13.93
C SER A 681 38.66 0.57 12.75
N SER A 682 38.87 1.86 12.99
CA SER A 682 38.96 2.87 11.92
C SER A 682 40.21 2.74 11.05
N THR A 683 41.16 1.87 11.43
CA THR A 683 42.38 1.56 10.66
C THR A 683 42.32 0.22 9.94
N ASP A 684 41.18 -0.48 9.95
CA ASP A 684 41.02 -1.77 9.29
C ASP A 684 41.15 -1.65 7.77
N GLU A 685 42.08 -2.41 7.18
CA GLU A 685 42.38 -2.38 5.75
C GLU A 685 41.25 -2.90 4.86
N ARG A 686 40.31 -3.69 5.43
CA ARG A 686 39.16 -4.24 4.72
C ARG A 686 38.06 -3.20 4.51
N LEU A 687 38.12 -2.06 5.21
CA LEU A 687 37.14 -0.98 5.04
C LEU A 687 37.25 -0.34 3.65
N LEU A 688 36.11 0.11 3.13
CA LEU A 688 36.06 0.76 1.83
C LEU A 688 36.97 2.00 1.78
N GLY A 689 37.93 1.99 0.87
CA GLY A 689 38.91 3.06 0.68
C GLY A 689 40.11 3.03 1.63
N ALA A 690 40.29 1.97 2.44
CA ALA A 690 41.45 1.82 3.32
C ALA A 690 42.68 1.30 2.57
N ASN A 691 42.51 0.34 1.66
CA ASN A 691 43.61 -0.23 0.89
C ASN A 691 43.28 -0.28 -0.62
N PRO A 692 43.98 0.49 -1.47
CA PRO A 692 43.79 0.47 -2.93
C PRO A 692 44.11 -0.87 -3.61
N PHE A 693 44.85 -1.76 -2.93
CA PHE A 693 45.28 -3.07 -3.44
C PHE A 693 44.32 -4.20 -3.06
N ILE A 694 43.35 -3.96 -2.18
CA ILE A 694 42.31 -4.94 -1.81
C ILE A 694 41.10 -4.72 -2.71
N ASN A 695 40.83 -5.69 -3.59
CA ASN A 695 39.69 -5.64 -4.53
C ASN A 695 38.33 -5.91 -3.86
N VAL A 696 38.31 -6.44 -2.64
CA VAL A 696 37.09 -6.78 -1.90
C VAL A 696 36.94 -5.88 -0.67
N ALA A 697 36.27 -4.75 -0.85
CA ALA A 697 35.91 -3.87 0.26
C ALA A 697 34.73 -4.46 1.05
N ALA A 698 34.91 -4.64 2.36
CA ALA A 698 33.89 -5.22 3.23
C ALA A 698 33.12 -4.15 4.00
N SER A 699 31.82 -4.38 4.16
CA SER A 699 30.97 -3.58 5.05
C SER A 699 31.43 -3.74 6.50
N PRO A 700 31.47 -2.67 7.32
CA PRO A 700 31.76 -2.78 8.76
C PRO A 700 30.84 -3.76 9.49
N PHE A 701 29.59 -3.91 9.06
CA PHE A 701 28.64 -4.86 9.64
C PHE A 701 29.06 -6.32 9.42
N VAL A 702 29.69 -6.58 8.26
CA VAL A 702 30.22 -7.89 7.88
C VAL A 702 31.56 -8.15 8.57
N ILE A 703 32.40 -7.11 8.67
CA ILE A 703 33.68 -7.19 9.39
C ILE A 703 33.44 -7.57 10.85
N ALA A 704 32.54 -6.88 11.55
CA ALA A 704 32.20 -7.20 12.94
C ALA A 704 31.69 -8.65 13.09
N ALA A 705 30.86 -9.13 12.15
CA ALA A 705 30.37 -10.51 12.16
C ALA A 705 31.51 -11.54 11.99
N LYS A 706 32.43 -11.27 11.06
CA LYS A 706 33.56 -12.14 10.74
C LYS A 706 34.56 -12.20 11.89
N ASP A 707 34.90 -11.05 12.46
CA ASP A 707 35.83 -10.93 13.57
C ASP A 707 35.27 -11.55 14.86
N ALA A 708 33.95 -11.58 15.00
CA ALA A 708 33.26 -12.29 16.06
C ALA A 708 33.31 -13.82 15.94
N GLY A 709 33.74 -14.38 14.80
CA GLY A 709 33.71 -15.83 14.57
C GLY A 709 32.29 -16.41 14.42
N LEU A 710 31.29 -15.57 14.12
CA LEU A 710 29.89 -15.98 13.94
C LEU A 710 29.72 -16.66 12.58
N THR A 711 29.65 -17.99 12.58
CA THR A 711 29.59 -18.79 11.35
C THR A 711 28.32 -18.49 10.55
N GLY A 712 28.49 -17.98 9.33
CA GLY A 712 27.40 -17.68 8.38
C GLY A 712 26.69 -16.34 8.59
N TYR A 713 26.93 -15.64 9.69
CA TYR A 713 26.30 -14.34 9.96
C TYR A 713 26.86 -13.22 9.07
N ASP A 714 28.15 -13.27 8.76
CA ASP A 714 28.83 -12.44 7.77
C ASP A 714 28.17 -12.56 6.38
N SER A 715 27.90 -13.80 5.93
CA SER A 715 27.21 -14.06 4.67
C SER A 715 25.74 -13.62 4.70
N PHE A 716 25.06 -13.78 5.83
CA PHE A 716 23.72 -13.24 6.02
C PHE A 716 23.70 -11.71 5.88
N MET A 717 24.66 -11.01 6.50
CA MET A 717 24.75 -9.55 6.38
C MET A 717 25.02 -9.11 4.95
N ASN A 718 25.93 -9.76 4.22
CA ASN A 718 26.13 -9.45 2.80
C ASN A 718 24.87 -9.72 1.95
N PHE A 719 24.12 -10.78 2.23
CA PHE A 719 22.83 -11.03 1.57
C PHE A 719 21.83 -9.87 1.81
N ILE A 720 21.74 -9.38 3.05
CA ILE A 720 20.90 -8.22 3.37
C ILE A 720 21.36 -6.96 2.65
N ILE A 721 22.67 -6.77 2.49
CA ILE A 721 23.23 -5.65 1.70
C ILE A 721 22.75 -5.75 0.25
N LEU A 722 22.82 -6.93 -0.39
CA LEU A 722 22.33 -7.12 -1.76
C LEU A 722 20.82 -6.84 -1.91
N VAL A 723 20.00 -7.28 -0.94
CA VAL A 723 18.56 -6.96 -0.90
C VAL A 723 18.35 -5.45 -0.78
N SER A 724 19.17 -4.77 0.01
CA SER A 724 19.10 -3.31 0.20
C SER A 724 19.48 -2.55 -1.06
N VAL A 725 20.48 -3.04 -1.79
CA VAL A 725 20.94 -2.47 -3.06
C VAL A 725 19.83 -2.54 -4.12
N VAL A 726 19.13 -3.67 -4.24
CA VAL A 726 17.98 -3.80 -5.16
C VAL A 726 16.87 -2.81 -4.80
N SER A 727 16.57 -2.67 -3.51
CA SER A 727 15.55 -1.75 -2.99
C SER A 727 15.87 -0.28 -3.29
N ILE A 728 17.09 0.19 -3.01
CA ILE A 728 17.47 1.57 -3.33
C ILE A 728 17.57 1.80 -4.85
N GLY A 729 18.07 0.81 -5.61
CA GLY A 729 18.07 0.89 -7.07
C GLY A 729 16.64 1.07 -7.62
N ASN A 730 15.68 0.32 -7.10
CA ASN A 730 14.27 0.43 -7.45
C ASN A 730 13.67 1.77 -6.99
N SER A 731 14.06 2.27 -5.82
CA SER A 731 13.72 3.62 -5.33
C SER A 731 14.22 4.72 -6.26
N GLY A 732 15.42 4.55 -6.84
CA GLY A 732 15.96 5.46 -7.85
C GLY A 732 15.15 5.48 -9.14
N VAL A 733 14.75 4.30 -9.64
CA VAL A 733 13.84 4.22 -10.80
C VAL A 733 12.49 4.86 -10.47
N TYR A 734 11.94 4.59 -9.29
CA TYR A 734 10.68 5.15 -8.84
C TYR A 734 10.73 6.69 -8.76
N GLY A 735 11.70 7.24 -8.02
CA GLY A 735 11.85 8.66 -7.76
C GLY A 735 12.19 9.46 -9.02
N GLY A 736 13.22 9.01 -9.75
CA GLY A 736 13.69 9.70 -10.97
C GLY A 736 12.63 9.75 -12.06
N SER A 737 11.91 8.64 -12.30
CA SER A 737 10.92 8.58 -13.38
C SER A 737 9.70 9.48 -13.12
N ARG A 738 9.26 9.59 -11.87
CA ARG A 738 8.12 10.44 -11.46
C ARG A 738 8.46 11.91 -11.51
N THR A 739 9.65 12.28 -11.03
CA THR A 739 10.10 13.67 -11.11
C THR A 739 10.26 14.11 -12.55
N LEU A 740 10.85 13.27 -13.41
CA LEU A 740 11.00 13.57 -14.84
C LEU A 740 9.66 13.71 -15.56
N THR A 741 8.70 12.85 -15.22
CA THR A 741 7.33 12.93 -15.76
C THR A 741 6.64 14.21 -15.33
N ALA A 742 6.74 14.57 -14.05
CA ALA A 742 6.17 15.82 -13.54
C ALA A 742 6.83 17.05 -14.18
N LEU A 743 8.14 17.02 -14.43
CA LEU A 743 8.83 18.08 -15.17
C LEU A 743 8.26 18.22 -16.58
N ALA A 744 7.98 17.10 -17.25
CA ALA A 744 7.39 17.11 -18.59
C ALA A 744 5.96 17.65 -18.60
N GLU A 745 5.15 17.32 -17.59
CA GLU A 745 3.80 17.86 -17.40
C GLU A 745 3.81 19.39 -17.21
N GLN A 746 4.81 19.93 -16.50
CA GLN A 746 4.97 21.37 -16.28
C GLN A 746 5.68 22.11 -17.44
N GLY A 747 6.05 21.39 -18.51
CA GLY A 747 6.75 21.96 -19.67
C GLY A 747 8.25 22.25 -19.43
N TYR A 748 8.84 21.65 -18.39
CA TYR A 748 10.26 21.73 -18.06
C TYR A 748 11.10 20.57 -18.65
N ALA A 749 10.44 19.57 -19.23
CA ALA A 749 11.08 18.48 -19.98
C ALA A 749 10.26 18.18 -21.27
N PRO A 750 10.85 17.48 -22.26
CA PRO A 750 10.15 17.11 -23.49
C PRO A 750 8.82 16.39 -23.23
N LYS A 751 7.76 16.77 -23.97
CA LYS A 751 6.39 16.26 -23.74
C LYS A 751 6.25 14.75 -23.82
N PHE A 752 7.14 14.03 -24.52
CA PHE A 752 7.06 12.57 -24.59
C PHE A 752 7.29 11.89 -23.22
N PHE A 753 8.00 12.53 -22.29
CA PHE A 753 8.18 12.04 -20.91
C PHE A 753 6.91 12.16 -20.05
N SER A 754 5.89 12.92 -20.48
CA SER A 754 4.56 12.95 -19.83
C SER A 754 3.72 11.70 -20.11
N TYR A 755 4.26 10.73 -20.85
CA TYR A 755 3.56 9.50 -21.15
C TYR A 755 3.47 8.61 -19.91
N VAL A 756 2.23 8.37 -19.47
CA VAL A 756 1.89 7.36 -18.46
C VAL A 756 1.04 6.27 -19.12
N ASP A 757 1.43 5.02 -18.91
CA ASP A 757 0.70 3.87 -19.44
C ASP A 757 -0.48 3.46 -18.54
N ARG A 758 -1.29 2.49 -19.00
CA ARG A 758 -2.48 2.03 -18.27
C ARG A 758 -2.19 1.31 -16.96
N ALA A 759 -0.98 0.78 -16.77
CA ALA A 759 -0.53 0.25 -15.49
C ALA A 759 -0.12 1.37 -14.50
N GLY A 760 -0.04 2.63 -14.96
CA GLY A 760 0.43 3.76 -14.17
C GLY A 760 1.95 3.93 -14.20
N ARG A 761 2.63 3.36 -15.20
CA ARG A 761 4.08 3.46 -15.36
C ARG A 761 4.42 4.68 -16.24
N PRO A 762 5.27 5.60 -15.79
CA PRO A 762 5.81 6.66 -16.63
C PRO A 762 6.87 6.09 -17.59
N LEU A 763 6.43 5.33 -18.59
CA LEU A 763 7.28 4.37 -19.32
C LEU A 763 8.54 4.98 -19.94
N PRO A 764 8.51 6.11 -20.70
CA PRO A 764 9.73 6.70 -21.26
C PRO A 764 10.69 7.20 -20.17
N SER A 765 10.14 7.77 -19.09
CA SER A 765 10.94 8.26 -17.97
C SER A 765 11.58 7.10 -17.21
N THR A 766 10.84 6.01 -16.98
CA THR A 766 11.36 4.77 -16.37
C THR A 766 12.47 4.16 -17.22
N ILE A 767 12.27 4.06 -18.54
CA ILE A 767 13.30 3.52 -19.46
C ILE A 767 14.56 4.37 -19.41
N LEU A 768 14.46 5.70 -19.44
CA LEU A 768 15.64 6.56 -19.37
C LEU A 768 16.44 6.32 -18.08
N ILE A 769 15.78 6.27 -16.93
CA ILE A 769 16.47 6.03 -15.65
C ILE A 769 17.09 4.63 -15.61
N LEU A 770 16.40 3.60 -16.12
CA LEU A 770 16.96 2.24 -16.21
C LEU A 770 18.20 2.18 -17.10
N VAL A 771 18.21 2.90 -18.22
CA VAL A 771 19.37 2.99 -19.12
C VAL A 771 20.58 3.63 -18.43
N CYS A 772 20.35 4.63 -17.57
CA CYS A 772 21.43 5.22 -16.75
C CYS A 772 22.10 4.19 -15.81
N GLY A 773 21.40 3.11 -15.43
CA GLY A 773 21.99 2.00 -14.67
C GLY A 773 23.18 1.34 -15.37
N PHE A 774 23.21 1.35 -16.71
CA PHE A 774 24.35 0.82 -17.48
C PHE A 774 25.63 1.65 -17.34
N LEU A 775 25.57 2.86 -16.77
CA LEU A 775 26.78 3.58 -16.37
C LEU A 775 27.58 2.81 -15.30
N GLY A 776 26.97 1.85 -14.59
CA GLY A 776 27.69 0.95 -13.69
C GLY A 776 28.81 0.16 -14.37
N TYR A 777 28.72 -0.09 -15.68
CA TYR A 777 29.79 -0.76 -16.45
C TYR A 777 31.08 0.05 -16.57
N ILE A 778 31.10 1.33 -16.19
CA ILE A 778 32.33 2.13 -16.08
C ILE A 778 33.32 1.48 -15.09
N SER A 779 32.82 0.69 -14.13
CA SER A 779 33.64 -0.14 -13.24
C SER A 779 34.46 -1.24 -13.95
N LEU A 780 34.22 -1.50 -15.24
CA LEU A 780 35.06 -2.39 -16.04
C LEU A 780 36.32 -1.69 -16.58
N ALA A 781 36.25 -0.37 -16.76
CA ALA A 781 37.37 0.43 -17.28
C ALA A 781 38.22 1.05 -16.16
N SER A 782 37.70 1.09 -14.93
CA SER A 782 38.32 1.74 -13.77
C SER A 782 37.96 1.00 -12.48
N SER A 783 38.68 1.23 -11.38
CA SER A 783 38.40 0.53 -10.12
C SER A 783 37.00 0.86 -9.58
N GLY A 784 36.22 -0.15 -9.20
CA GLY A 784 34.88 0.01 -8.62
C GLY A 784 34.80 1.05 -7.48
N PRO A 785 35.71 1.07 -6.50
CA PRO A 785 35.72 2.08 -5.43
C PRO A 785 35.90 3.53 -5.93
N LEU A 786 36.71 3.75 -6.98
CA LEU A 786 36.86 5.08 -7.58
C LEU A 786 35.54 5.54 -8.20
N VAL A 787 34.88 4.66 -8.97
CA VAL A 787 33.57 4.95 -9.57
C VAL A 787 32.53 5.23 -8.48
N PHE A 788 32.53 4.42 -7.42
CA PHE A 788 31.66 4.60 -6.26
C PHE A 788 31.85 5.99 -5.62
N ASP A 789 33.09 6.44 -5.37
CA ASP A 789 33.34 7.77 -4.80
C ASP A 789 32.77 8.90 -5.68
N TRP A 790 32.96 8.84 -7.00
CA TRP A 790 32.44 9.84 -7.94
C TRP A 790 30.91 9.87 -7.94
N LEU A 791 30.26 8.71 -8.03
CA LEU A 791 28.80 8.62 -8.03
C LEU A 791 28.22 9.04 -6.67
N LEU A 792 28.88 8.68 -5.57
CA LEU A 792 28.46 9.03 -4.20
C LEU A 792 28.53 10.54 -3.98
N ALA A 793 29.62 11.18 -4.40
CA ALA A 793 29.78 12.63 -4.24
C ALA A 793 28.72 13.41 -5.02
N LEU A 794 28.46 13.00 -6.27
CA LEU A 794 27.41 13.59 -7.10
C LEU A 794 26.01 13.45 -6.46
N SER A 795 25.69 12.26 -5.94
CA SER A 795 24.39 12.01 -5.31
C SER A 795 24.22 12.72 -3.97
N GLY A 796 25.24 12.68 -3.10
CA GLY A 796 25.16 13.24 -1.75
C GLY A 796 25.05 14.76 -1.74
N LEU A 797 25.81 15.43 -2.62
CA LEU A 797 25.77 16.89 -2.73
C LEU A 797 24.46 17.38 -3.37
N ALA A 798 23.92 16.66 -4.35
CA ALA A 798 22.61 16.94 -4.95
C ALA A 798 21.46 16.89 -3.92
N ALA A 799 21.51 15.94 -2.98
CA ALA A 799 20.51 15.80 -1.92
C ALA A 799 20.47 17.03 -1.00
N LEU A 800 21.64 17.60 -0.66
CA LEU A 800 21.74 18.79 0.19
C LEU A 800 21.03 20.02 -0.42
N PHE A 801 21.18 20.26 -1.73
CA PHE A 801 20.46 21.35 -2.41
C PHE A 801 18.94 21.15 -2.37
N THR A 802 18.51 19.91 -2.56
CA THR A 802 17.10 19.53 -2.49
C THR A 802 16.52 19.82 -1.10
N TRP A 803 17.19 19.34 -0.05
CA TRP A 803 16.76 19.54 1.33
C TRP A 803 16.79 21.00 1.78
N GLY A 804 17.80 21.75 1.36
CA GLY A 804 17.89 23.18 1.63
C GLY A 804 16.72 23.94 0.98
N SER A 805 16.36 23.54 -0.23
CA SER A 805 15.22 24.08 -0.97
C SER A 805 13.88 23.75 -0.31
N ILE A 806 13.72 22.56 0.27
CA ILE A 806 12.52 22.20 1.04
C ILE A 806 12.39 23.11 2.26
N CYS A 807 13.46 23.28 3.05
CA CYS A 807 13.47 24.16 4.21
C CYS A 807 13.16 25.61 3.83
N LEU A 808 13.79 26.12 2.77
CA LEU A 808 13.55 27.48 2.29
C LEU A 808 12.12 27.67 1.78
N ALA A 809 11.57 26.70 1.03
CA ALA A 809 10.19 26.74 0.58
C ALA A 809 9.21 26.77 1.76
N HIS A 810 9.46 26.00 2.82
CA HIS A 810 8.63 25.99 4.03
C HIS A 810 8.70 27.32 4.81
N ILE A 811 9.89 27.92 4.95
CA ILE A 811 10.06 29.25 5.57
C ILE A 811 9.25 30.29 4.80
N ARG A 812 9.34 30.27 3.47
CA ARG A 812 8.63 31.23 2.61
C ARG A 812 7.11 30.99 2.60
N PHE A 813 6.67 29.74 2.59
CA PHE A 813 5.27 29.36 2.75
C PHE A 813 4.68 29.93 4.04
N ARG A 814 5.30 29.68 5.20
CA ARG A 814 4.83 30.19 6.50
C ARG A 814 4.81 31.72 6.57
N SER A 815 5.77 32.37 5.91
CA SER A 815 5.82 33.83 5.81
C SER A 815 4.68 34.39 4.95
N ALA A 816 4.41 33.77 3.80
CA ALA A 816 3.29 34.12 2.92
C ALA A 816 1.93 33.90 3.61
N TRP A 817 1.79 32.75 4.27
CA TRP A 817 0.62 32.36 5.04
C TRP A 817 0.22 33.44 6.04
N LYS A 818 1.20 33.89 6.84
CA LYS A 818 0.99 34.96 7.82
C LYS A 818 0.70 36.31 7.16
N ALA A 819 1.38 36.63 6.05
CA ALA A 819 1.20 37.90 5.34
C ALA A 819 -0.22 38.04 4.75
N GLN A 820 -0.88 36.93 4.43
CA GLN A 820 -2.25 36.89 3.90
C GLN A 820 -3.32 36.71 4.98
N GLY A 821 -2.95 36.84 6.26
CA GLY A 821 -3.88 36.82 7.39
C GLY A 821 -4.29 35.42 7.87
N HIS A 822 -3.70 34.35 7.33
CA HIS A 822 -4.02 33.00 7.76
C HIS A 822 -3.39 32.64 9.11
N THR A 823 -4.09 31.81 9.86
CA THR A 823 -3.65 31.32 11.17
C THR A 823 -2.97 29.96 11.07
N LEU A 824 -2.20 29.58 12.10
CA LEU A 824 -1.57 28.27 12.13
C LEU A 824 -2.56 27.13 12.37
N ASP A 825 -3.78 27.42 12.82
CA ASP A 825 -4.79 26.41 13.08
C ASP A 825 -5.46 25.89 11.82
N GLU A 826 -5.32 26.64 10.72
CA GLU A 826 -5.68 26.25 9.36
C GLU A 826 -4.65 25.31 8.71
N ILE A 827 -3.66 24.84 9.45
CA ILE A 827 -2.66 23.86 8.99
C ILE A 827 -2.92 22.51 9.69
N PRO A 828 -3.32 21.45 8.95
CA PRO A 828 -3.68 20.15 9.50
C PRO A 828 -2.54 19.44 10.23
N PHE A 829 -1.35 19.47 9.64
CA PHE A 829 -0.13 18.86 10.16
C PHE A 829 0.95 19.94 10.27
N LYS A 830 1.43 20.18 11.49
CA LYS A 830 2.41 21.24 11.78
C LYS A 830 3.79 20.60 11.98
N ALA A 831 4.82 21.20 11.38
CA ALA A 831 6.21 20.83 11.61
C ALA A 831 6.56 20.92 13.11
N ALA A 832 7.24 19.92 13.66
CA ALA A 832 7.46 19.79 15.11
C ALA A 832 8.15 21.02 15.74
N LEU A 833 9.19 21.54 15.08
CA LEU A 833 9.92 22.75 15.49
C LEU A 833 9.50 24.00 14.70
N GLY A 834 8.40 23.91 13.93
CA GLY A 834 7.89 25.00 13.09
C GLY A 834 8.95 25.57 12.14
N VAL A 835 8.91 26.89 11.94
CA VAL A 835 9.86 27.63 11.08
C VAL A 835 11.28 27.64 11.66
N GLY A 836 11.43 27.61 12.99
CA GLY A 836 12.74 27.55 13.65
C GLY A 836 13.50 26.28 13.27
N GLY A 837 12.81 25.16 13.18
CA GLY A 837 13.36 23.90 12.68
C GLY A 837 13.86 24.01 11.23
N SER A 838 13.09 24.64 10.34
CA SER A 838 13.51 24.85 8.95
C SER A 838 14.72 25.77 8.81
N TRP A 839 14.83 26.81 9.65
CA TRP A 839 16.05 27.63 9.70
C TRP A 839 17.26 26.83 10.19
N ALA A 840 17.10 26.04 11.25
CA ALA A 840 18.17 25.18 11.74
C ALA A 840 18.63 24.19 10.66
N GLY A 841 17.69 23.51 9.99
CA GLY A 841 17.99 22.61 8.88
C GLY A 841 18.70 23.31 7.71
N LEU A 842 18.22 24.50 7.31
CA LEU A 842 18.84 25.28 6.23
C LEU A 842 20.26 25.73 6.58
N ILE A 843 20.48 26.24 7.80
CA ILE A 843 21.80 26.67 8.27
C ILE A 843 22.78 25.49 8.30
N LEU A 844 22.35 24.34 8.82
CA LEU A 844 23.19 23.14 8.85
C LEU A 844 23.57 22.67 7.45
N ILE A 845 22.64 22.71 6.50
CA ILE A 845 22.93 22.37 5.09
C ILE A 845 23.96 23.34 4.50
N VAL A 846 23.85 24.65 4.76
CA VAL A 846 24.87 25.62 4.32
C VAL A 846 26.24 25.34 4.96
N LEU A 847 26.28 25.04 6.26
CA LEU A 847 27.53 24.69 6.95
C LEU A 847 28.17 23.42 6.37
N VAL A 848 27.36 22.42 6.02
CA VAL A 848 27.85 21.21 5.35
C VAL A 848 28.40 21.52 3.96
N LEU A 849 27.75 22.39 3.18
CA LEU A 849 28.26 22.82 1.88
C LEU A 849 29.60 23.57 2.00
N ILE A 850 29.79 24.35 3.07
CA ILE A 850 31.06 25.02 3.39
C ILE A 850 32.13 23.99 3.79
N ALA A 851 31.79 23.03 4.66
CA ALA A 851 32.69 21.96 5.06
C ALA A 851 33.13 21.10 3.86
N GLN A 852 32.19 20.82 2.94
CA GLN A 852 32.48 20.08 1.72
C GLN A 852 33.33 20.88 0.73
N PHE A 853 33.15 22.21 0.66
CA PHE A 853 34.02 23.07 -0.13
C PHE A 853 35.46 23.05 0.41
N TYR A 854 35.62 23.07 1.75
CA TYR A 854 36.91 22.96 2.40
C TYR A 854 37.62 21.63 2.07
N THR A 855 36.90 20.49 2.14
CA THR A 855 37.48 19.18 1.81
C THR A 855 37.70 18.97 0.31
N ALA A 856 36.95 19.67 -0.55
CA ALA A 856 37.20 19.71 -1.98
C ALA A 856 38.48 20.50 -2.33
N LEU A 857 38.74 21.61 -1.62
CA LEU A 857 39.96 22.40 -1.80
C LEU A 857 41.19 21.76 -1.15
N SER A 858 41.02 21.10 0.00
CA SER A 858 42.09 20.41 0.69
C SER A 858 41.61 18.98 0.97
N PRO A 859 41.86 18.02 0.06
CA PRO A 859 41.46 16.63 0.26
C PRO A 859 42.35 15.94 1.31
N LEU A 860 41.85 14.85 1.91
CA LEU A 860 42.60 14.06 2.89
C LEU A 860 43.87 13.46 2.28
N GLY A 861 44.97 13.44 3.03
CA GLY A 861 46.25 12.87 2.60
C GLY A 861 47.07 13.76 1.65
N VAL A 862 46.57 14.94 1.27
CA VAL A 862 47.30 15.92 0.47
C VAL A 862 47.69 17.12 1.34
N ASP A 863 48.98 17.45 1.34
CA ASP A 863 49.52 18.64 1.98
C ASP A 863 49.29 19.87 1.07
N GLY A 864 48.37 20.75 1.50
CA GLY A 864 48.03 21.98 0.77
C GLY A 864 46.71 21.92 0.02
N ILE A 865 46.68 22.53 -1.17
CA ILE A 865 45.49 22.62 -2.04
C ILE A 865 45.50 21.42 -3.00
N GLY A 866 44.35 20.74 -3.11
CA GLY A 866 44.13 19.62 -4.02
C GLY A 866 44.12 20.03 -5.49
N THR A 867 44.04 19.02 -6.36
CA THR A 867 43.98 19.23 -7.81
C THR A 867 42.59 19.70 -8.25
N ALA A 868 42.48 20.18 -9.50
CA ALA A 868 41.18 20.45 -10.11
C ALA A 868 40.30 19.19 -10.17
N GLU A 869 40.91 18.02 -10.38
CA GLU A 869 40.22 16.73 -10.36
C GLU A 869 39.61 16.47 -8.97
N ASP A 870 40.37 16.68 -7.89
CA ASP A 870 39.88 16.50 -6.51
C ASP A 870 38.70 17.43 -6.19
N PHE A 871 38.80 18.68 -6.65
CA PHE A 871 37.75 19.67 -6.47
C PHE A 871 36.46 19.26 -7.17
N PHE A 872 36.53 18.93 -8.47
CA PHE A 872 35.35 18.52 -9.22
C PHE A 872 34.83 17.15 -8.74
N LYS A 873 35.69 16.21 -8.37
CA LYS A 873 35.28 14.93 -7.76
C LYS A 873 34.38 15.14 -6.54
N SER A 874 34.67 16.15 -5.73
CA SER A 874 33.98 16.40 -4.46
C SER A 874 32.86 17.44 -4.55
N TYR A 875 32.82 18.27 -5.60
CA TYR A 875 31.96 19.46 -5.67
C TYR A 875 31.20 19.67 -7.00
N LEU A 876 31.21 18.68 -7.92
CA LEU A 876 30.60 18.80 -9.24
C LEU A 876 29.09 19.11 -9.24
N ALA A 877 28.34 18.74 -8.20
CA ALA A 877 26.90 19.01 -8.18
C ALA A 877 26.57 20.52 -8.13
N LEU A 878 27.41 21.37 -7.50
CA LEU A 878 27.15 22.81 -7.45
C LEU A 878 27.20 23.45 -8.86
N PRO A 879 28.27 23.30 -9.66
CA PRO A 879 28.28 23.78 -11.04
C PRO A 879 27.10 23.29 -11.88
N VAL A 880 26.69 22.03 -11.71
CA VAL A 880 25.55 21.45 -12.42
C VAL A 880 24.24 22.14 -12.04
N VAL A 881 24.00 22.34 -10.73
CA VAL A 881 22.82 23.07 -10.24
C VAL A 881 22.81 24.51 -10.73
N LEU A 882 23.95 25.20 -10.68
CA LEU A 882 24.09 26.57 -11.19
C LEU A 882 23.82 26.66 -12.68
N LEU A 883 24.32 25.70 -13.47
CA LEU A 883 24.04 25.62 -14.91
C LEU A 883 22.54 25.50 -15.18
N PHE A 884 21.84 24.59 -14.50
CA PHE A 884 20.39 24.47 -14.66
C PHE A 884 19.65 25.71 -14.19
N PHE A 885 20.10 26.35 -13.10
CA PHE A 885 19.50 27.59 -12.62
C PHE A 885 19.65 28.73 -13.63
N ILE A 886 20.84 28.90 -14.22
CA ILE A 886 21.11 29.90 -15.26
C ILE A 886 20.25 29.62 -16.51
N CYS A 887 20.18 28.37 -16.95
CA CYS A 887 19.31 27.98 -18.08
C CYS A 887 17.83 28.28 -17.78
N GLY A 888 17.37 27.92 -16.58
CA GLY A 888 16.02 28.22 -16.12
C GLY A 888 15.74 29.73 -16.06
N TYR A 889 16.72 30.52 -15.62
CA TYR A 889 16.61 31.97 -15.51
C TYR A 889 16.40 32.62 -16.88
N PHE A 890 17.20 32.23 -17.88
CA PHE A 890 17.03 32.72 -19.25
C PHE A 890 15.74 32.23 -19.91
N TRP A 891 15.26 31.04 -19.54
CA TRP A 891 14.01 30.51 -20.10
C TRP A 891 12.77 31.15 -19.49
N LYS A 892 12.72 31.32 -18.17
CA LYS A 892 11.49 31.76 -17.46
C LYS A 892 11.45 33.25 -17.18
N GLY A 893 12.60 33.94 -17.14
CA GLY A 893 12.68 35.39 -17.00
C GLY A 893 12.01 35.96 -15.75
N THR A 894 11.94 35.20 -14.65
CA THR A 894 11.19 35.59 -13.45
C THR A 894 12.03 36.36 -12.43
N LYS A 895 11.37 37.29 -11.73
CA LYS A 895 11.92 38.03 -10.58
C LYS A 895 11.48 37.38 -9.28
N TRP A 896 12.32 37.44 -8.25
CA TRP A 896 12.01 36.99 -6.89
C TRP A 896 10.73 37.67 -6.37
N ARG A 897 9.72 36.86 -6.00
CA ARG A 897 8.43 37.36 -5.52
C ARG A 897 8.48 37.68 -4.02
N ARG A 898 7.77 38.72 -3.57
CA ARG A 898 7.65 39.00 -2.12
C ARG A 898 6.69 38.00 -1.49
N ALA A 899 6.80 37.81 -0.17
CA ALA A 899 5.99 36.84 0.56
C ALA A 899 4.47 37.08 0.39
N ALA A 900 4.03 38.34 0.33
CA ALA A 900 2.62 38.68 0.13
C ALA A 900 2.09 38.29 -1.27
N ASP A 901 2.97 38.28 -2.28
CA ASP A 901 2.65 38.01 -3.69
C ASP A 901 2.75 36.50 -4.04
N LEU A 902 3.05 35.64 -3.05
CA LEU A 902 3.12 34.20 -3.23
C LEU A 902 1.73 33.58 -3.19
N ASP A 903 1.45 32.71 -4.14
CA ASP A 903 0.19 31.97 -4.20
C ASP A 903 0.17 30.85 -3.14
N VAL A 904 -0.73 30.96 -2.16
CA VAL A 904 -0.98 29.92 -1.14
C VAL A 904 -2.31 29.19 -1.34
N ASP A 905 -3.14 29.58 -2.30
CA ASP A 905 -4.51 29.08 -2.46
C ASP A 905 -4.65 28.05 -3.57
N THR A 906 -3.99 28.24 -4.72
CA THR A 906 -4.15 27.33 -5.87
C THR A 906 -3.70 25.92 -5.52
N GLY A 907 -4.50 24.90 -5.82
CA GLY A 907 -4.15 23.50 -5.51
C GLY A 907 -4.04 23.19 -4.02
N ARG A 908 -4.51 24.08 -3.13
CA ARG A 908 -4.70 23.79 -1.71
C ARG A 908 -5.76 22.69 -1.59
N ARG A 909 -5.47 21.67 -0.80
CA ARG A 909 -6.44 20.60 -0.56
C ARG A 909 -7.59 21.09 0.31
N GLU A 910 -8.82 20.72 -0.04
CA GLU A 910 -9.95 20.84 0.89
C GLU A 910 -9.78 19.84 2.05
N VAL A 911 -9.93 20.35 3.27
CA VAL A 911 -9.72 19.58 4.49
C VAL A 911 -11.00 19.53 5.30
N ASP A 912 -11.41 18.33 5.71
CA ASP A 912 -12.51 18.13 6.65
C ASP A 912 -12.10 18.55 8.08
N TRP A 913 -12.29 19.84 8.36
CA TRP A 913 -11.95 20.44 9.65
C TRP A 913 -12.74 19.87 10.82
N ASN A 914 -13.99 19.47 10.60
CA ASN A 914 -14.84 18.88 11.65
C ASN A 914 -14.20 17.60 12.19
N ARG A 915 -13.76 16.73 11.27
CA ARG A 915 -13.09 15.48 11.63
C ARG A 915 -11.73 15.71 12.29
N ILE A 916 -10.94 16.66 11.80
CA ILE A 916 -9.63 16.98 12.40
C ILE A 916 -9.81 17.54 13.81
N ASN A 917 -10.76 18.45 14.01
CA ASN A 917 -11.02 19.05 15.31
C ASN A 917 -11.57 18.01 16.30
N ALA A 918 -12.44 17.10 15.87
CA ALA A 918 -12.89 15.97 16.67
C ALA A 918 -11.74 15.06 17.11
N TYR A 919 -10.80 14.76 16.20
CA TYR A 919 -9.60 13.98 16.54
C TYR A 919 -8.68 14.72 17.51
N LYS A 920 -8.42 16.02 17.29
CA LYS A 920 -7.62 16.85 18.21
C LYS A 920 -8.25 16.91 19.60
N ALA A 921 -9.57 17.07 19.70
CA ALA A 921 -10.30 17.04 20.96
C ALA A 921 -10.18 15.67 21.66
N GLN A 922 -10.34 14.58 20.91
CA GLN A 922 -10.16 13.23 21.43
C GLN A 922 -8.74 13.01 21.98
N VAL A 923 -7.71 13.46 21.26
CA VAL A 923 -6.31 13.37 21.70
C VAL A 923 -6.06 14.26 22.93
N ALA A 924 -6.67 15.44 23.01
CA ALA A 924 -6.54 16.32 24.18
C ALA A 924 -7.10 15.67 25.46
N MET A 925 -8.12 14.83 25.34
CA MET A 925 -8.69 14.05 26.45
C MET A 925 -7.81 12.87 26.88
N TYR A 926 -6.77 12.51 26.12
CA TYR A 926 -5.90 11.39 26.48
C TYR A 926 -4.97 11.72 27.66
N PRO A 927 -4.63 10.72 28.50
CA PRO A 927 -3.59 10.85 29.51
C PRO A 927 -2.26 11.32 28.88
N ALA A 928 -1.42 12.01 29.67
CA ALA A 928 -0.16 12.59 29.17
C ALA A 928 0.73 11.57 28.43
N TRP A 929 0.85 10.34 28.94
CA TRP A 929 1.63 9.28 28.28
C TRP A 929 1.07 8.90 26.90
N ARG A 930 -0.26 8.85 26.74
CA ARG A 930 -0.89 8.51 25.46
C ARG A 930 -0.85 9.68 24.48
N ARG A 931 -0.92 10.93 24.96
CA ARG A 931 -0.65 12.13 24.15
C ARG A 931 0.78 12.14 23.63
N LEU A 932 1.73 11.76 24.48
CA LEU A 932 3.14 11.63 24.10
C LEU A 932 3.33 10.52 23.05
N LEU A 933 2.68 9.36 23.20
CA LEU A 933 2.69 8.32 22.17
C LEU A 933 2.10 8.81 20.84
N VAL A 934 0.98 9.55 20.85
CA VAL A 934 0.40 10.14 19.64
C VAL A 934 1.28 11.25 19.06
N ALA A 935 2.11 11.92 19.84
CA ALA A 935 3.06 12.89 19.30
C ALA A 935 4.25 12.19 18.62
N MET A 936 4.69 11.05 19.17
CA MET A 936 5.86 10.29 18.69
C MET A 936 5.55 9.27 17.58
N PHE A 937 4.31 8.78 17.49
CA PHE A 937 3.83 7.78 16.53
C PHE A 937 2.60 8.31 15.78
#